data_AF-A0A8H6QX23-F1
#
_entry.id   AF-A0A8H6QX23-F1
#
_cell.length_a   1.000
_cell.length_b   1.000
_cell.length_c   1.000
_cell.angle_alpha   90.00
_cell.angle_beta   90.00
_cell.angle_gamma   90.00
#
_symmetry.space_group_name_H-M   'P 1'
#
loop_
_entity.id
_entity.type
_entity.pdbx_description
1 polymer ?
#
loop_
_entity_poly.entity_id
_entity_poly.type
_entity_poly.pdbx_seq_one_letter_code
_entity_poly.pdbx_strand_id
1 'polypeptide(L)'
;MDSEDEPITYSSEGLNETLTKLSISPNPEANLAIREYCRKQVHGQEDPWLQKPEIPTPEEILPASSDEECVELMPNRIEGPWSSKETYLRAHYELLREDAVAPLRDAVAYVRNDPRMVDSQAVSIYEKVYMTGITFAQTGIAFRIRFSTNRSGKKIVWEYSKRLITGSVVALSPASDSFRSKCVIAIVAARPLEGVKQEPPEIDIFFAQPDDANFDPHQEWIMVEARTGYYEAMRHTMTALQRLNRERFPLADHICGLDPDVDAPDYVKESPNVDIQSVIGRADEEAKINLLEGWPDSPTGDLDKSQWAALEQILTKKLAIIQGPPGTGKTHVSVIALKILLSNMQPNDPPIIVSSQTNHALDQLLRHISVFEKDYIRLGGRSNDPEIKKRTLFSIRQNGSAVTVQGGMYGPSLRKYKTLVTTIVELLEAFSQVDDGTPLSSELFSKHGLLSAEQCDSLAKGAKGWIRPGAEEDTDPLIAWLGDQVVKFQVKYTTENFGFDEDEVDLEYEQLKELEAEQGIEEDDYENLKGQFIFLREALCGLVPSSLPETATLDCLRHSDMWKVPLKARGAVYDALRSQLKTVLLEQFRKLAAAYTRNCEDLRIGKWERDHLILRKAKLIGMTATGLSKYRALISSVKPKIILIEEAAEVIEAPIAVACLDSVQHMILVGDHQQLKGHCAVQDLEGEPFHLDVSMFERLVKNGVGYVALSLQRRMVPEIRRLLEPIYGELQDHRSVLRRPKVPGMGDLRSFFFSHSWPESSDSLASKYNALEAEMIVGFFVYLVLNGVLVDNITVLTFYNGQRKKILKLMRNHPYLQGQYVKVVTVDSYQGEENDIVILSLVRSSIAKGIGFLYVNPQPIGMGSFGLVCSAFDQITQQPVALKKIMKPFDSSSLAKRTYREIRLLKYLRHENLICLRDIFISPSEDIYIATELLGTDLGRLLSIKPLDSKFAQYFIYQILRGLKYIHSANVIHRDLKPTNILINENCDLKICDFGLARQQEPQMTGYVATRYYRAPEIMLTWQRYGVQVDVWSAGCILAEMLRGKPLFPGKDHVHQFHLITNILGNPPDAVIEKITSKNTVNFVRSLPSREPRDLSTVVPKDTDFDAIDLLKKMLVIDPDTRISAQDALRHPYLAPYHDPTDEPVASGPFDWSFDRADLPKETWKIMIYSEVLDYLNVDNPADPAAFDPSTPFDPSALEREFSEFLSDSGQI
;
A
#
# COMPACT_ATOMS: atom_id res chain seq x y z
N MET A 1 48.44 -37.85 -42.42
CA MET A 1 48.70 -38.98 -43.31
C MET A 1 49.49 -39.97 -42.49
N ASP A 2 48.95 -41.19 -42.45
CA ASP A 2 49.50 -42.45 -41.91
C ASP A 2 49.60 -42.56 -40.37
N SER A 3 49.21 -43.65 -39.69
CA SER A 3 48.48 -44.87 -40.03
C SER A 3 48.25 -45.70 -38.72
N GLU A 4 47.29 -46.64 -38.77
CA GLU A 4 47.27 -47.99 -38.13
C GLU A 4 46.69 -48.23 -36.71
N ASP A 5 45.39 -48.56 -36.67
CA ASP A 5 44.74 -49.88 -36.43
C ASP A 5 45.26 -50.89 -35.36
N GLU A 6 44.36 -51.19 -34.39
CA GLU A 6 43.83 -52.49 -33.87
C GLU A 6 44.68 -53.80 -33.84
N PRO A 7 44.25 -54.89 -33.13
CA PRO A 7 43.42 -55.08 -31.92
C PRO A 7 44.04 -56.14 -30.96
N ILE A 8 43.36 -56.56 -29.87
CA ILE A 8 43.32 -57.98 -29.37
C ILE A 8 42.13 -58.15 -28.41
N THR A 9 41.37 -59.21 -28.67
CA THR A 9 40.21 -59.78 -27.97
C THR A 9 40.59 -60.58 -26.73
N TYR A 10 39.67 -60.74 -25.75
CA TYR A 10 39.41 -62.04 -25.10
C TYR A 10 37.99 -62.18 -24.53
N SER A 11 37.33 -63.20 -25.07
CA SER A 11 36.21 -64.06 -24.62
C SER A 11 35.26 -63.65 -23.48
N SER A 12 33.98 -63.67 -23.86
CA SER A 12 32.76 -63.83 -23.07
C SER A 12 32.63 -65.23 -22.46
N GLU A 13 32.55 -65.34 -21.13
CA GLU A 13 31.74 -66.33 -20.39
C GLU A 13 31.82 -66.00 -18.90
N GLY A 14 30.78 -65.36 -18.37
CA GLY A 14 30.73 -64.95 -16.95
C GLY A 14 29.77 -63.81 -16.58
N LEU A 15 29.00 -63.26 -17.54
CA LEU A 15 28.11 -62.10 -17.33
C LEU A 15 26.62 -62.38 -17.55
N ASN A 16 26.20 -63.65 -17.69
CA ASN A 16 24.82 -64.00 -18.04
C ASN A 16 23.94 -64.55 -16.89
N GLU A 17 24.38 -64.50 -15.63
CA GLU A 17 23.55 -64.96 -14.49
C GLU A 17 23.18 -63.88 -13.47
N THR A 18 23.38 -62.60 -13.78
CA THR A 18 22.91 -61.49 -12.92
C THR A 18 22.17 -60.40 -13.72
N LEU A 19 21.56 -60.78 -14.85
CA LEU A 19 20.77 -59.91 -15.73
C LEU A 19 19.27 -60.26 -15.77
N THR A 20 18.79 -61.03 -14.79
CA THR A 20 17.38 -61.44 -14.71
C THR A 20 16.86 -61.34 -13.28
N LYS A 21 16.75 -60.09 -12.79
CA LYS A 21 15.76 -59.63 -11.79
C LYS A 21 16.02 -58.16 -11.45
N LEU A 22 15.37 -57.27 -12.19
CA LEU A 22 14.80 -55.97 -11.79
C LEU A 22 14.56 -55.17 -13.07
N SER A 23 13.40 -55.37 -13.68
CA SER A 23 12.82 -54.43 -14.64
C SER A 23 12.53 -53.12 -13.90
N ILE A 24 13.40 -52.13 -14.05
CA ILE A 24 13.17 -50.74 -13.61
C ILE A 24 13.30 -49.84 -14.85
N SER A 25 12.24 -49.07 -15.11
CA SER A 25 12.14 -48.13 -16.23
C SER A 25 13.23 -47.06 -16.20
N PRO A 26 13.84 -46.69 -17.34
CA PRO A 26 14.94 -45.72 -17.39
C PRO A 26 14.52 -44.25 -17.20
N ASN A 27 13.22 -43.94 -17.06
CA ASN A 27 12.72 -42.57 -16.94
C ASN A 27 12.09 -42.32 -15.56
N PRO A 28 12.38 -41.18 -14.90
CA PRO A 28 11.74 -40.81 -13.63
C PRO A 28 10.25 -40.49 -13.81
N GLU A 29 9.44 -40.91 -12.84
CA GLU A 29 7.98 -40.69 -12.82
C GLU A 29 7.61 -39.25 -12.41
N ALA A 30 6.42 -38.82 -12.83
CA ALA A 30 5.88 -37.50 -12.48
C ALA A 30 5.51 -37.38 -11.00
N ASN A 31 5.88 -36.25 -10.38
CA ASN A 31 5.53 -35.97 -8.99
C ASN A 31 4.07 -35.47 -8.89
N LEU A 32 3.18 -36.37 -8.48
CA LEU A 32 1.75 -36.07 -8.35
C LEU A 32 1.43 -35.02 -7.27
N ALA A 33 2.29 -34.86 -6.25
CA ALA A 33 2.07 -33.86 -5.20
C ALA A 33 2.09 -32.42 -5.75
N ILE A 34 2.90 -32.16 -6.79
CA ILE A 34 2.91 -30.85 -7.47
C ILE A 34 1.57 -30.60 -8.16
N ARG A 35 1.00 -31.63 -8.81
CA ARG A 35 -0.32 -31.52 -9.45
C ARG A 35 -1.41 -31.28 -8.43
N GLU A 36 -1.42 -32.05 -7.35
CA GLU A 36 -2.39 -31.90 -6.27
C GLU A 36 -2.32 -30.52 -5.65
N TYR A 37 -1.12 -30.02 -5.35
CA TYR A 37 -0.94 -28.69 -4.80
C TYR A 37 -1.48 -27.60 -5.75
N CYS A 38 -1.21 -27.71 -7.06
CA CYS A 38 -1.68 -26.72 -8.04
C CYS A 38 -3.18 -26.82 -8.34
N ARG A 39 -3.76 -28.03 -8.30
CA ARG A 39 -5.15 -28.31 -8.73
C ARG A 39 -6.15 -28.41 -7.58
N LYS A 40 -5.73 -28.38 -6.32
CA LYS A 40 -6.61 -28.35 -5.15
C LYS A 40 -7.51 -27.11 -5.23
N GLN A 41 -8.66 -27.24 -5.88
CA GLN A 41 -9.68 -26.21 -5.92
C GLN A 41 -10.33 -26.08 -4.54
N VAL A 42 -10.73 -24.85 -4.24
CA VAL A 42 -11.51 -24.52 -3.06
C VAL A 42 -12.95 -24.95 -3.32
N HIS A 43 -13.27 -26.22 -3.12
CA HIS A 43 -14.66 -26.69 -3.09
C HIS A 43 -14.95 -27.20 -1.68
N GLY A 44 -15.90 -26.56 -0.99
CA GLY A 44 -16.51 -27.08 0.25
C GLY A 44 -16.23 -26.36 1.58
N GLN A 45 -15.82 -25.09 1.61
CA GLN A 45 -15.78 -24.29 2.86
C GLN A 45 -16.57 -22.98 2.69
N GLU A 46 -17.38 -22.63 3.71
CA GLU A 46 -18.32 -21.50 3.73
C GLU A 46 -17.66 -20.12 3.89
N ASP A 47 -16.38 -20.05 4.31
CA ASP A 47 -15.72 -18.77 4.64
C ASP A 47 -15.27 -18.01 3.37
N PRO A 48 -15.73 -16.75 3.13
CA PRO A 48 -15.52 -16.02 1.88
C PRO A 48 -14.05 -15.82 1.47
N TRP A 49 -13.13 -15.62 2.42
CA TRP A 49 -11.73 -15.31 2.11
C TRP A 49 -11.00 -16.47 1.41
N LEU A 50 -11.44 -17.71 1.61
CA LEU A 50 -10.88 -18.88 0.95
C LEU A 50 -11.29 -18.99 -0.52
N GLN A 51 -12.38 -18.35 -0.93
CA GLN A 51 -12.92 -18.43 -2.29
C GLN A 51 -12.49 -17.26 -3.18
N LYS A 52 -11.87 -16.23 -2.59
CA LYS A 52 -11.39 -15.06 -3.32
C LYS A 52 -10.30 -15.45 -4.35
N PRO A 53 -10.39 -14.94 -5.60
CA PRO A 53 -9.43 -15.25 -6.66
C PRO A 53 -8.06 -14.60 -6.44
N GLU A 54 -7.04 -15.16 -7.10
CA GLU A 54 -5.65 -14.68 -7.00
C GLU A 54 -5.47 -13.22 -7.42
N ILE A 55 -6.28 -12.74 -8.38
CA ILE A 55 -6.29 -11.36 -8.88
C ILE A 55 -7.57 -10.69 -8.37
N PRO A 56 -7.58 -9.39 -8.00
CA PRO A 56 -8.80 -8.69 -7.62
C PRO A 56 -9.88 -8.77 -8.68
N THR A 57 -11.13 -8.94 -8.26
CA THR A 57 -12.26 -8.88 -9.18
C THR A 57 -12.59 -7.42 -9.54
N PRO A 58 -13.28 -7.19 -10.67
CA PRO A 58 -13.80 -5.86 -10.99
C PRO A 58 -14.64 -5.24 -9.88
N GLU A 59 -15.42 -6.03 -9.14
CA GLU A 59 -16.27 -5.57 -8.04
C GLU A 59 -15.44 -5.12 -6.81
N GLU A 60 -14.29 -5.74 -6.56
CA GLU A 60 -13.36 -5.31 -5.50
C GLU A 60 -12.72 -3.95 -5.82
N ILE A 61 -12.62 -3.57 -7.10
CA ILE A 61 -12.03 -2.29 -7.55
C ILE A 61 -13.11 -1.22 -7.81
N LEU A 62 -14.28 -1.63 -8.29
CA LEU A 62 -15.40 -0.76 -8.60
C LEU A 62 -16.68 -1.26 -7.88
N PRO A 63 -16.87 -0.89 -6.60
CA PRO A 63 -18.04 -1.32 -5.83
C PRO A 63 -19.36 -0.78 -6.40
N ALA A 64 -20.42 -1.57 -6.26
CA ALA A 64 -21.72 -1.32 -6.89
C ALA A 64 -22.56 -0.28 -6.14
N SER A 65 -22.29 -0.05 -4.85
CA SER A 65 -23.00 0.92 -4.00
C SER A 65 -22.08 1.60 -2.98
N SER A 66 -22.47 2.78 -2.48
CA SER A 66 -21.72 3.52 -1.46
C SER A 66 -21.66 2.84 -0.10
N ASP A 67 -22.58 1.91 0.18
CA ASP A 67 -22.61 1.16 1.45
C ASP A 67 -21.57 0.02 1.46
N GLU A 68 -21.01 -0.36 0.30
CA GLU A 68 -19.95 -1.37 0.14
C GLU A 68 -18.54 -0.76 0.15
N GLU A 69 -18.39 0.55 0.32
CA GLU A 69 -17.08 1.23 0.32
C GLU A 69 -16.26 0.98 1.60
N CYS A 70 -16.88 0.48 2.68
CA CYS A 70 -16.18 0.19 3.93
C CYS A 70 -15.81 -1.30 4.03
N VAL A 71 -14.52 -1.61 3.94
CA VAL A 71 -14.00 -2.98 4.14
C VAL A 71 -13.79 -3.22 5.64
N GLU A 72 -14.54 -4.14 6.24
CA GLU A 72 -14.27 -4.59 7.61
C GLU A 72 -13.04 -5.51 7.61
N LEU A 73 -11.99 -5.11 8.34
CA LEU A 73 -10.72 -5.82 8.41
C LEU A 73 -10.43 -6.31 9.84
N MET A 74 -9.89 -7.53 9.94
CA MET A 74 -9.37 -8.03 11.21
C MET A 74 -7.93 -7.52 11.44
N PRO A 75 -7.64 -6.89 12.59
CA PRO A 75 -6.30 -6.40 12.89
C PRO A 75 -5.29 -7.51 13.17
N ASN A 76 -4.00 -7.25 12.90
CA ASN A 76 -2.91 -8.10 13.33
C ASN A 76 -2.77 -8.01 14.85
N ARG A 77 -3.11 -9.09 15.55
CA ARG A 77 -2.93 -9.17 17.00
C ARG A 77 -1.44 -9.34 17.32
N ILE A 78 -0.84 -8.25 17.80
CA ILE A 78 0.57 -8.23 18.22
C ILE A 78 0.79 -8.62 19.69
N GLU A 79 -0.26 -8.59 20.52
CA GLU A 79 -0.20 -8.99 21.93
C GLU A 79 -1.10 -10.18 22.24
N GLY A 80 -0.53 -11.18 22.92
CA GLY A 80 -1.23 -12.38 23.34
C GLY A 80 -1.51 -13.38 22.20
N PRO A 81 -1.97 -14.59 22.56
CA PRO A 81 -2.10 -15.67 21.59
C PRO A 81 -3.28 -15.47 20.64
N TRP A 82 -3.18 -16.10 19.47
CA TRP A 82 -4.27 -16.23 18.51
C TRP A 82 -5.24 -17.32 18.95
N SER A 83 -6.53 -17.11 18.72
CA SER A 83 -7.57 -18.10 19.07
C SER A 83 -7.45 -19.39 18.30
N SER A 84 -6.98 -19.32 17.05
CA SER A 84 -6.73 -20.48 16.20
C SER A 84 -5.81 -20.13 15.03
N LYS A 85 -5.25 -21.15 14.36
CA LYS A 85 -4.46 -20.96 13.13
C LYS A 85 -5.30 -20.32 12.01
N GLU A 86 -6.59 -20.65 11.93
CA GLU A 86 -7.50 -20.15 10.90
C GLU A 86 -7.71 -18.64 11.08
N THR A 87 -7.85 -18.19 12.33
CA THR A 87 -8.00 -16.76 12.66
C THR A 87 -6.74 -15.98 12.30
N TYR A 88 -5.57 -16.53 12.64
CA TYR A 88 -4.27 -15.97 12.30
C TYR A 88 -4.06 -15.86 10.78
N LEU A 89 -4.30 -16.94 10.03
CA LEU A 89 -4.14 -16.94 8.57
C LEU A 89 -5.13 -16.00 7.88
N ARG A 90 -6.36 -15.90 8.40
CA ARG A 90 -7.41 -15.03 7.87
C ARG A 90 -7.05 -13.55 8.04
N ALA A 91 -6.65 -13.12 9.24
CA ALA A 91 -6.28 -11.72 9.49
C ALA A 91 -5.17 -11.28 8.54
N HIS A 92 -4.11 -12.09 8.42
CA HIS A 92 -2.97 -11.79 7.56
C HIS A 92 -3.33 -11.83 6.07
N TYR A 93 -4.26 -12.69 5.67
CA TYR A 93 -4.79 -12.68 4.31
C TYR A 93 -5.60 -11.42 4.01
N GLU A 94 -6.53 -11.03 4.90
CA GLU A 94 -7.41 -9.87 4.71
C GLU A 94 -6.61 -8.57 4.67
N LEU A 95 -5.65 -8.39 5.58
CA LEU A 95 -4.75 -7.23 5.60
C LEU A 95 -3.87 -7.15 4.36
N LEU A 96 -3.25 -8.25 3.94
CA LEU A 96 -2.47 -8.29 2.70
C LEU A 96 -3.32 -8.03 1.45
N ARG A 97 -4.56 -8.55 1.43
CA ARG A 97 -5.47 -8.33 0.31
C ARG A 97 -5.83 -6.86 0.21
N GLU A 98 -6.08 -6.20 1.34
CA GLU A 98 -6.37 -4.78 1.35
C GLU A 98 -5.15 -3.95 0.95
N ASP A 99 -3.97 -4.21 1.55
CA ASP A 99 -2.71 -3.52 1.22
C ASP A 99 -2.41 -3.54 -0.28
N ALA A 100 -2.73 -4.66 -0.94
CA ALA A 100 -2.48 -4.86 -2.35
C ALA A 100 -3.57 -4.28 -3.28
N VAL A 101 -4.82 -4.14 -2.81
CA VAL A 101 -5.98 -3.80 -3.66
C VAL A 101 -6.41 -2.33 -3.50
N ALA A 102 -6.32 -1.77 -2.29
CA ALA A 102 -6.77 -0.42 -1.99
C ALA A 102 -6.14 0.66 -2.90
N PRO A 103 -4.82 0.65 -3.19
CA PRO A 103 -4.22 1.68 -4.04
C PRO A 103 -4.86 1.78 -5.43
N LEU A 104 -5.17 0.63 -6.06
CA LEU A 104 -5.82 0.61 -7.38
C LEU A 104 -7.30 0.96 -7.31
N ARG A 105 -8.00 0.52 -6.25
CA ARG A 105 -9.40 0.88 -6.00
C ARG A 105 -9.57 2.39 -5.86
N ASP A 106 -8.69 3.02 -5.08
CA ASP A 106 -8.69 4.47 -4.88
C ASP A 106 -8.34 5.20 -6.18
N ALA A 107 -7.33 4.72 -6.92
CA ALA A 107 -6.96 5.26 -8.22
C ALA A 107 -8.14 5.27 -9.21
N VAL A 108 -8.88 4.16 -9.28
CA VAL A 108 -10.09 4.05 -10.12
C VAL A 108 -11.21 4.96 -9.60
N ALA A 109 -11.40 5.07 -8.28
CA ALA A 109 -12.39 5.95 -7.69
C ALA A 109 -12.12 7.44 -8.02
N TYR A 110 -10.86 7.88 -8.00
CA TYR A 110 -10.48 9.24 -8.40
C TYR A 110 -10.85 9.53 -9.86
N VAL A 111 -10.51 8.61 -10.78
CA VAL A 111 -10.82 8.75 -12.22
C VAL A 111 -12.32 8.65 -12.49
N ARG A 112 -13.05 7.81 -11.75
CA ARG A 112 -14.52 7.72 -11.82
C ARG A 112 -15.19 9.05 -11.44
N ASN A 113 -14.67 9.71 -10.40
CA ASN A 113 -15.20 10.98 -9.90
C ASN A 113 -14.83 12.16 -10.82
N ASP A 114 -13.62 12.18 -11.36
CA ASP A 114 -13.19 13.14 -12.38
C ASP A 114 -12.52 12.43 -13.58
N PRO A 115 -13.31 12.03 -14.60
CA PRO A 115 -12.79 11.39 -15.81
C PRO A 115 -11.83 12.27 -16.64
N ARG A 116 -11.73 13.56 -16.30
CA ARG A 116 -10.85 14.50 -16.99
C ARG A 116 -9.60 14.84 -16.17
N MET A 117 -9.37 14.20 -15.03
CA MET A 117 -8.17 14.42 -14.23
C MET A 117 -6.90 14.09 -15.02
N VAL A 118 -5.82 14.77 -14.67
CA VAL A 118 -4.45 14.44 -15.10
C VAL A 118 -3.80 13.52 -14.06
N ASP A 119 -2.61 13.04 -14.37
CA ASP A 119 -1.82 12.25 -13.42
C ASP A 119 -1.64 13.00 -12.09
N SER A 120 -1.53 12.22 -11.02
CA SER A 120 -1.22 12.71 -9.68
C SER A 120 -0.07 11.89 -9.08
N GLN A 121 0.36 12.24 -7.86
CA GLN A 121 1.37 11.44 -7.14
C GLN A 121 0.89 10.02 -6.80
N ALA A 122 -0.42 9.77 -6.82
CA ALA A 122 -1.00 8.45 -6.52
C ALA A 122 -1.47 7.68 -7.77
N VAL A 123 -1.76 8.37 -8.88
CA VAL A 123 -2.48 7.79 -10.03
C VAL A 123 -1.79 8.12 -11.36
N SER A 124 -1.61 7.09 -12.18
CA SER A 124 -1.15 7.15 -13.56
C SER A 124 -2.32 6.83 -14.51
N ILE A 125 -2.57 7.68 -15.52
CA ILE A 125 -3.70 7.54 -16.42
C ILE A 125 -3.21 7.49 -17.87
N TYR A 126 -3.74 6.54 -18.63
CA TYR A 126 -3.44 6.34 -20.04
C TYR A 126 -4.73 6.40 -20.85
N GLU A 127 -4.77 7.27 -21.84
CA GLU A 127 -5.91 7.45 -22.74
C GLU A 127 -5.59 6.99 -24.16
N LYS A 128 -6.62 6.88 -25.02
CA LYS A 128 -6.49 6.35 -26.39
C LYS A 128 -5.80 4.99 -26.39
N VAL A 129 -6.17 4.12 -25.45
CA VAL A 129 -5.60 2.78 -25.35
C VAL A 129 -6.30 1.88 -26.38
N TYR A 130 -5.55 1.31 -27.31
CA TYR A 130 -6.06 0.40 -28.34
C TYR A 130 -5.27 -0.90 -28.39
N MET A 131 -5.98 -2.02 -28.59
CA MET A 131 -5.40 -3.33 -28.82
C MET A 131 -4.89 -3.42 -30.27
N THR A 132 -3.62 -3.75 -30.45
CA THR A 132 -2.94 -3.72 -31.77
C THR A 132 -2.35 -5.05 -32.20
N GLY A 133 -2.29 -6.03 -31.29
CA GLY A 133 -1.76 -7.35 -31.58
C GLY A 133 -1.93 -8.31 -30.41
N ILE A 134 -1.62 -9.57 -30.66
CA ILE A 134 -1.66 -10.64 -29.66
C ILE A 134 -0.36 -11.43 -29.73
N THR A 135 0.29 -11.61 -28.59
CA THR A 135 1.42 -12.53 -28.39
C THR A 135 0.94 -13.79 -27.68
N PHE A 136 1.04 -14.94 -28.35
CA PHE A 136 0.75 -16.24 -27.76
C PHE A 136 1.97 -16.74 -26.98
N ALA A 137 2.04 -16.41 -25.69
CA ALA A 137 3.11 -16.84 -24.80
C ALA A 137 2.73 -18.12 -24.02
N GLN A 138 3.72 -18.87 -23.56
CA GLN A 138 3.47 -20.07 -22.72
C GLN A 138 2.93 -19.74 -21.32
N THR A 139 2.98 -18.46 -20.94
CA THR A 139 2.47 -17.92 -19.67
C THR A 139 1.03 -17.42 -19.78
N GLY A 140 0.56 -17.08 -20.98
CA GLY A 140 -0.77 -16.54 -21.23
C GLY A 140 -0.92 -15.93 -22.62
N ILE A 141 -2.13 -15.43 -22.94
CA ILE A 141 -2.39 -14.65 -24.17
C ILE A 141 -2.19 -13.18 -23.84
N ALA A 142 -1.09 -12.60 -24.33
CA ALA A 142 -0.78 -11.19 -24.08
C ALA A 142 -1.31 -10.32 -25.21
N PHE A 143 -1.95 -9.20 -24.87
CA PHE A 143 -2.47 -8.22 -25.81
C PHE A 143 -1.54 -7.02 -25.87
N ARG A 144 -1.06 -6.71 -27.07
CA ARG A 144 -0.25 -5.52 -27.30
C ARG A 144 -1.13 -4.29 -27.36
N ILE A 145 -0.88 -3.33 -26.50
CA ILE A 145 -1.60 -2.06 -26.47
C ILE A 145 -0.71 -0.90 -26.88
N ARG A 146 -1.32 0.06 -27.58
CA ARG A 146 -0.78 1.41 -27.80
C ARG A 146 -1.61 2.41 -27.02
N PHE A 147 -0.96 3.44 -26.47
CA PHE A 147 -1.65 4.43 -25.65
C PHE A 147 -0.97 5.81 -25.70
N SER A 148 -1.66 6.84 -25.21
CA SER A 148 -1.12 8.19 -25.08
C SER A 148 -0.74 8.49 -23.64
N THR A 149 0.34 9.24 -23.44
CA THR A 149 0.79 9.69 -22.11
C THR A 149 0.45 11.16 -21.84
N ASN A 150 -0.39 11.79 -22.66
CA ASN A 150 -0.79 13.21 -22.52
C ASN A 150 -1.23 13.61 -21.10
N ARG A 151 -1.84 12.69 -20.36
CA ARG A 151 -2.32 12.89 -18.99
C ARG A 151 -1.19 13.10 -17.97
N SER A 152 0.04 12.70 -18.27
CA SER A 152 1.20 12.94 -17.40
C SER A 152 1.57 14.43 -17.30
N GLY A 153 1.29 15.19 -18.36
CA GLY A 153 1.75 16.57 -18.51
C GLY A 153 3.28 16.74 -18.57
N LYS A 154 4.06 15.65 -18.59
CA LYS A 154 5.53 15.63 -18.52
C LYS A 154 6.10 14.50 -19.38
N LYS A 155 7.36 14.62 -19.78
CA LYS A 155 8.04 13.56 -20.53
C LYS A 155 8.47 12.41 -19.61
N ILE A 156 7.91 11.22 -19.80
CA ILE A 156 8.26 10.04 -18.98
C ILE A 156 9.66 9.54 -19.34
N VAL A 157 10.55 9.45 -18.34
CA VAL A 157 11.86 8.82 -18.49
C VAL A 157 11.75 7.34 -18.11
N TRP A 158 11.33 6.53 -19.08
CA TRP A 158 10.95 5.12 -18.90
C TRP A 158 12.00 4.26 -18.22
N GLU A 159 13.29 4.55 -18.40
CA GLU A 159 14.39 3.80 -17.78
C GLU A 159 14.39 3.87 -16.25
N TYR A 160 13.77 4.88 -15.66
CA TYR A 160 13.79 5.10 -14.21
C TYR A 160 12.40 5.22 -13.58
N SER A 161 11.34 5.04 -14.37
CA SER A 161 9.96 5.14 -13.89
C SER A 161 9.43 3.80 -13.41
N LYS A 162 8.72 3.79 -12.28
CA LYS A 162 7.97 2.62 -11.76
C LYS A 162 6.68 2.32 -12.53
N ARG A 163 6.30 3.18 -13.48
CA ARG A 163 5.08 3.03 -14.27
C ARG A 163 5.09 1.76 -15.11
N LEU A 164 3.99 1.03 -15.07
CA LEU A 164 3.69 -0.14 -15.90
C LEU A 164 4.77 -1.23 -15.81
N ILE A 165 5.46 -1.36 -14.68
CA ILE A 165 6.42 -2.45 -14.52
C ILE A 165 5.70 -3.79 -14.67
N THR A 166 6.39 -4.77 -15.27
CA THR A 166 5.83 -6.10 -15.48
C THR A 166 5.29 -6.69 -14.17
N GLY A 167 4.03 -7.13 -14.16
CA GLY A 167 3.32 -7.60 -12.95
C GLY A 167 2.39 -6.60 -12.30
N SER A 168 2.47 -5.33 -12.67
CA SER A 168 1.55 -4.31 -12.14
C SER A 168 0.13 -4.62 -12.57
N VAL A 169 -0.81 -4.48 -11.64
CA VAL A 169 -2.24 -4.62 -11.92
C VAL A 169 -2.75 -3.27 -12.40
N VAL A 170 -3.45 -3.28 -13.52
CA VAL A 170 -4.07 -2.10 -14.12
C VAL A 170 -5.56 -2.34 -14.30
N ALA A 171 -6.33 -1.25 -14.22
CA ALA A 171 -7.76 -1.27 -14.47
C ALA A 171 -8.04 -0.62 -15.83
N LEU A 172 -8.90 -1.23 -16.63
CA LEU A 172 -9.35 -0.72 -17.93
C LEU A 172 -10.87 -0.49 -17.92
N SER A 173 -11.30 0.55 -18.62
CA SER A 173 -12.70 0.79 -18.92
C SER A 173 -12.84 1.30 -20.35
N PRO A 174 -13.91 0.95 -21.09
CA PRO A 174 -14.21 1.60 -22.35
C PRO A 174 -14.22 3.12 -22.17
N ALA A 175 -13.56 3.88 -23.05
CA ALA A 175 -13.45 5.32 -22.88
C ALA A 175 -14.82 6.02 -22.77
N SER A 176 -15.84 5.47 -23.44
CA SER A 176 -17.23 5.93 -23.34
C SER A 176 -17.90 5.69 -21.98
N ASP A 177 -17.45 4.70 -21.21
CA ASP A 177 -17.94 4.40 -19.86
C ASP A 177 -17.14 5.16 -18.78
N SER A 178 -15.81 5.24 -18.93
CA SER A 178 -14.91 5.93 -17.99
C SER A 178 -15.12 5.48 -16.53
N PHE A 179 -15.10 4.16 -16.28
CA PHE A 179 -15.28 3.54 -14.96
C PHE A 179 -16.60 3.85 -14.25
N ARG A 180 -17.64 4.28 -14.99
CA ARG A 180 -18.97 4.52 -14.40
C ARG A 180 -19.63 3.22 -13.98
N SER A 181 -19.55 2.20 -14.84
CA SER A 181 -20.21 0.91 -14.64
C SER A 181 -19.38 -0.29 -15.10
N LYS A 182 -18.32 -0.07 -15.89
CA LYS A 182 -17.46 -1.11 -16.45
C LYS A 182 -16.03 -0.95 -15.94
N CYS A 183 -15.50 -2.02 -15.39
CA CYS A 183 -14.11 -2.16 -15.00
C CYS A 183 -13.62 -3.54 -15.45
N VAL A 184 -12.43 -3.59 -16.04
CA VAL A 184 -11.75 -4.82 -16.46
C VAL A 184 -10.37 -4.79 -15.85
N ILE A 185 -9.97 -5.89 -15.20
CA ILE A 185 -8.65 -5.98 -14.58
C ILE A 185 -7.67 -6.66 -15.54
N ALA A 186 -6.47 -6.11 -15.64
CA ALA A 186 -5.38 -6.69 -16.40
C ALA A 186 -4.06 -6.58 -15.64
N ILE A 187 -3.06 -7.33 -16.09
CA ILE A 187 -1.70 -7.34 -15.54
C ILE A 187 -0.76 -6.95 -16.66
N VAL A 188 0.23 -6.09 -16.39
CA VAL A 188 1.28 -5.80 -17.38
C VAL A 188 2.12 -7.06 -17.59
N ALA A 189 2.05 -7.61 -18.81
CA ALA A 189 2.70 -8.85 -19.21
C ALA A 189 4.17 -8.64 -19.61
N ALA A 190 4.46 -7.53 -20.28
CA ALA A 190 5.82 -7.09 -20.57
C ALA A 190 5.85 -5.59 -20.90
N ARG A 191 6.91 -4.92 -20.43
CA ARG A 191 7.21 -3.51 -20.69
C ARG A 191 8.59 -3.35 -21.36
N PRO A 192 8.74 -3.69 -22.65
CA PRO A 192 10.02 -3.49 -23.35
C PRO A 192 10.39 -2.02 -23.40
N LEU A 193 11.64 -1.67 -23.04
CA LEU A 193 12.10 -0.28 -23.06
C LEU A 193 12.07 0.29 -24.48
N GLU A 194 12.35 -0.53 -25.49
CA GLU A 194 12.21 -0.16 -26.90
C GLU A 194 10.75 0.10 -27.30
N GLY A 195 9.77 -0.55 -26.65
CA GLY A 195 8.34 -0.37 -26.91
C GLY A 195 7.79 0.91 -26.30
N VAL A 196 8.10 1.17 -25.04
CA VAL A 196 7.60 2.38 -24.35
C VAL A 196 8.26 3.68 -24.82
N LYS A 197 9.46 3.59 -25.43
CA LYS A 197 10.14 4.74 -26.07
C LYS A 197 9.59 5.12 -27.45
N GLN A 198 8.69 4.32 -28.03
CA GLN A 198 8.04 4.65 -29.30
C GLN A 198 7.04 5.78 -29.10
N GLU A 199 6.69 6.47 -30.19
CA GLU A 199 5.61 7.45 -30.23
C GLU A 199 4.54 6.97 -31.21
N PRO A 200 3.41 6.38 -30.74
CA PRO A 200 3.00 6.20 -29.33
C PRO A 200 3.68 5.01 -28.62
N PRO A 201 3.76 5.03 -27.27
CA PRO A 201 4.27 3.91 -26.47
C PRO A 201 3.49 2.60 -26.63
N GLU A 202 4.19 1.48 -26.49
CA GLU A 202 3.61 0.12 -26.52
C GLU A 202 3.99 -0.73 -25.30
N ILE A 203 3.04 -1.51 -24.79
CA ILE A 203 3.28 -2.59 -23.81
C ILE A 203 2.40 -3.81 -24.15
N ASP A 204 2.68 -4.96 -23.52
CA ASP A 204 1.83 -6.14 -23.56
C ASP A 204 1.11 -6.34 -22.22
N ILE A 205 -0.18 -6.70 -22.23
CA ILE A 205 -1.00 -6.97 -21.02
C ILE A 205 -1.68 -8.35 -21.05
N PHE A 206 -1.90 -8.96 -19.89
CA PHE A 206 -2.77 -10.12 -19.70
C PHE A 206 -4.10 -9.68 -19.10
N PHE A 207 -5.23 -10.03 -19.72
CA PHE A 207 -6.51 -9.90 -19.04
C PHE A 207 -6.59 -10.86 -17.85
N ALA A 208 -7.09 -10.38 -16.71
CA ALA A 208 -7.19 -11.18 -15.49
C ALA A 208 -8.14 -12.37 -15.66
N GLN A 209 -9.26 -12.15 -16.36
CA GLN A 209 -10.23 -13.19 -16.67
C GLN A 209 -10.31 -13.42 -18.19
N PRO A 210 -10.37 -14.68 -18.66
CA PRO A 210 -10.56 -14.97 -20.07
C PRO A 210 -11.84 -14.37 -20.65
N ASP A 211 -12.88 -14.20 -19.82
CA ASP A 211 -14.17 -13.63 -20.22
C ASP A 211 -14.12 -12.12 -20.44
N ASP A 212 -13.07 -11.44 -19.99
CA ASP A 212 -12.87 -10.00 -20.24
C ASP A 212 -12.08 -9.74 -21.52
N ALA A 213 -11.36 -10.74 -22.03
CA ALA A 213 -10.49 -10.59 -23.17
C ALA A 213 -11.25 -10.05 -24.40
N ASN A 214 -10.67 -9.02 -25.03
CA ASN A 214 -11.27 -8.32 -26.17
C ASN A 214 -10.22 -8.04 -27.25
N PHE A 215 -10.48 -8.53 -28.47
CA PHE A 215 -9.58 -8.36 -29.62
C PHE A 215 -9.97 -7.20 -30.54
N ASP A 216 -11.04 -6.44 -30.25
CA ASP A 216 -11.53 -5.38 -31.13
C ASP A 216 -10.51 -4.24 -31.26
N PRO A 217 -9.92 -4.02 -32.46
CA PRO A 217 -8.93 -2.97 -32.67
C PRO A 217 -9.53 -1.56 -32.73
N HIS A 218 -10.86 -1.41 -32.79
CA HIS A 218 -11.56 -0.12 -32.85
C HIS A 218 -12.07 0.35 -31.49
N GLN A 219 -12.06 -0.51 -30.46
CA GLN A 219 -12.48 -0.15 -29.12
C GLN A 219 -11.41 0.71 -28.43
N GLU A 220 -11.78 1.93 -28.06
CA GLU A 220 -10.95 2.81 -27.24
C GLU A 220 -11.13 2.49 -25.75
N TRP A 221 -10.02 2.38 -25.03
CA TRP A 221 -9.99 2.18 -23.58
C TRP A 221 -9.31 3.35 -22.87
N ILE A 222 -9.67 3.53 -21.59
CA ILE A 222 -8.91 4.27 -20.60
C ILE A 222 -8.30 3.22 -19.66
N MET A 223 -7.01 3.36 -19.36
CA MET A 223 -6.27 2.48 -18.45
C MET A 223 -5.74 3.29 -17.27
N VAL A 224 -5.85 2.74 -16.07
CA VAL A 224 -5.46 3.37 -14.80
C VAL A 224 -4.52 2.43 -14.04
N GLU A 225 -3.47 3.02 -13.48
CA GLU A 225 -2.49 2.35 -12.62
C GLU A 225 -2.29 3.17 -11.33
N ALA A 226 -2.18 2.50 -10.19
CA ALA A 226 -1.74 3.12 -8.95
C ALA A 226 -0.21 3.24 -8.92
N ARG A 227 0.32 4.38 -8.47
CA ARG A 227 1.79 4.60 -8.37
C ARG A 227 2.44 3.91 -7.16
N THR A 228 1.64 3.40 -6.22
CA THR A 228 2.09 2.70 -5.02
C THR A 228 1.55 1.26 -4.99
N GLY A 229 2.31 0.37 -4.35
CA GLY A 229 2.00 -1.05 -4.25
C GLY A 229 2.48 -1.88 -5.45
N TYR A 230 2.90 -3.11 -5.18
CA TYR A 230 3.26 -4.09 -6.21
C TYR A 230 2.56 -5.43 -5.92
N TYR A 231 1.42 -5.63 -6.59
CA TYR A 231 0.47 -6.71 -6.30
C TYR A 231 1.06 -8.12 -6.48
N GLU A 232 1.89 -8.34 -7.49
CA GLU A 232 2.38 -9.68 -7.86
C GLU A 232 3.17 -10.34 -6.72
N ALA A 233 3.94 -9.58 -5.94
CA ALA A 233 4.68 -10.10 -4.79
C ALA A 233 3.74 -10.67 -3.72
N MET A 234 2.63 -9.98 -3.43
CA MET A 234 1.65 -10.37 -2.41
C MET A 234 0.69 -11.46 -2.88
N ARG A 235 0.38 -11.51 -4.18
CA ARG A 235 -0.49 -12.52 -4.79
C ARG A 235 -0.12 -13.94 -4.39
N HIS A 236 1.15 -14.30 -4.56
CA HIS A 236 1.62 -15.66 -4.26
C HIS A 236 1.52 -16.00 -2.78
N THR A 237 1.78 -15.03 -1.90
CA THR A 237 1.66 -15.18 -0.45
C THR A 237 0.20 -15.39 -0.05
N MET A 238 -0.72 -14.58 -0.57
CA MET A 238 -2.16 -14.73 -0.33
C MET A 238 -2.68 -16.12 -0.74
N THR A 239 -2.30 -16.60 -1.94
CA THR A 239 -2.67 -17.95 -2.38
C THR A 239 -2.07 -19.04 -1.49
N ALA A 240 -0.85 -18.85 -0.99
CA ALA A 240 -0.21 -19.77 -0.07
C ALA A 240 -0.91 -19.81 1.31
N LEU A 241 -1.34 -18.66 1.85
CA LEU A 241 -2.09 -18.57 3.11
C LEU A 241 -3.43 -19.31 3.04
N GLN A 242 -4.19 -19.14 1.94
CA GLN A 242 -5.44 -19.88 1.71
C GLN A 242 -5.21 -21.40 1.71
N ARG A 243 -4.09 -21.86 1.13
CA ARG A 243 -3.73 -23.29 1.08
C ARG A 243 -3.28 -23.82 2.44
N LEU A 244 -2.50 -23.04 3.19
CA LEU A 244 -2.03 -23.35 4.54
C LEU A 244 -3.16 -23.66 5.51
N ASN A 245 -4.33 -23.05 5.32
CA ASN A 245 -5.51 -23.32 6.13
C ASN A 245 -5.88 -24.82 6.18
N ARG A 246 -5.63 -25.55 5.07
CA ARG A 246 -5.93 -26.98 4.91
C ARG A 246 -4.76 -27.89 5.20
N GLU A 247 -3.57 -27.33 5.30
CA GLU A 247 -2.33 -28.03 5.62
C GLU A 247 -2.15 -28.09 7.15
N ARG A 248 -1.24 -28.93 7.62
CA ARG A 248 -0.74 -28.81 8.98
C ARG A 248 0.05 -27.50 9.05
N PHE A 249 -0.05 -26.80 10.16
CA PHE A 249 0.77 -25.62 10.42
C PHE A 249 1.78 -26.00 11.51
N PRO A 250 2.98 -26.53 11.14
CA PRO A 250 4.00 -26.83 12.13
C PRO A 250 4.33 -25.59 12.96
N LEU A 251 4.70 -25.82 14.22
CA LEU A 251 5.03 -24.76 15.18
C LEU A 251 3.85 -23.84 15.54
N ALA A 252 2.59 -24.22 15.23
CA ALA A 252 1.39 -23.46 15.62
C ALA A 252 1.36 -23.12 17.11
N ASP A 253 1.80 -24.04 17.97
CA ASP A 253 1.82 -23.84 19.43
C ASP A 253 2.72 -22.65 19.84
N HIS A 254 3.81 -22.41 19.11
CA HIS A 254 4.75 -21.31 19.38
C HIS A 254 4.40 -20.05 18.57
N ILE A 255 3.95 -20.18 17.32
CA ILE A 255 3.64 -19.03 16.46
C ILE A 255 2.28 -18.43 16.83
N CYS A 256 1.24 -19.25 16.91
CA CYS A 256 -0.12 -18.83 17.22
C CYS A 256 -0.38 -18.87 18.73
N GLY A 257 0.03 -19.96 19.40
CA GLY A 257 -0.21 -20.18 20.83
C GLY A 257 0.76 -19.44 21.76
N LEU A 258 1.89 -18.94 21.23
CA LEU A 258 2.93 -18.23 21.98
C LEU A 258 3.51 -19.03 23.15
N ASP A 259 3.59 -20.37 23.03
CA ASP A 259 4.25 -21.20 24.02
C ASP A 259 5.76 -20.86 24.08
N PRO A 260 6.29 -20.37 25.21
CA PRO A 260 7.70 -20.00 25.33
C PRO A 260 8.64 -21.20 25.42
N ASP A 261 8.13 -22.39 25.78
CA ASP A 261 8.96 -23.59 25.94
C ASP A 261 9.11 -24.35 24.61
N VAL A 262 10.10 -23.94 23.83
CA VAL A 262 10.43 -24.59 22.56
C VAL A 262 11.29 -25.83 22.83
N ASP A 263 10.83 -27.01 22.40
CA ASP A 263 11.57 -28.27 22.48
C ASP A 263 12.48 -28.50 21.26
N ALA A 264 13.23 -29.61 21.26
CA ALA A 264 14.13 -29.95 20.17
C ALA A 264 13.40 -30.38 18.88
N PRO A 265 13.97 -30.14 17.69
CA PRO A 265 13.43 -30.67 16.43
C PRO A 265 13.30 -32.19 16.45
N ASP A 266 12.29 -32.74 15.76
CA ASP A 266 12.04 -34.19 15.78
C ASP A 266 13.22 -35.00 15.24
N TYR A 267 13.89 -34.54 14.18
CA TYR A 267 15.10 -35.21 13.67
C TYR A 267 16.27 -35.23 14.68
N VAL A 268 16.35 -34.23 15.58
CA VAL A 268 17.35 -34.21 16.67
C VAL A 268 16.97 -35.21 17.76
N LYS A 269 15.66 -35.34 18.07
CA LYS A 269 15.18 -36.38 18.99
C LYS A 269 15.46 -37.79 18.48
N GLU A 270 15.37 -38.00 17.16
CA GLU A 270 15.68 -39.27 16.51
C GLU A 270 17.20 -39.55 16.45
N SER A 271 18.00 -38.54 16.18
CA SER A 271 19.47 -38.65 16.08
C SER A 271 20.16 -37.47 16.77
N PRO A 272 20.40 -37.56 18.10
CA PRO A 272 20.86 -36.42 18.88
C PRO A 272 22.36 -36.17 18.81
N ASN A 273 23.14 -37.14 18.31
CA ASN A 273 24.59 -37.04 18.23
C ASN A 273 25.01 -36.29 16.97
N VAL A 274 25.51 -35.07 17.13
CA VAL A 274 25.95 -34.20 16.04
C VAL A 274 27.46 -34.02 16.08
N ASP A 275 28.10 -34.18 14.93
CA ASP A 275 29.51 -33.90 14.74
C ASP A 275 29.72 -32.40 14.53
N ILE A 276 30.47 -31.76 15.44
CA ILE A 276 30.84 -30.34 15.34
C ILE A 276 32.33 -30.13 15.08
N GLN A 277 33.07 -31.18 14.67
CA GLN A 277 34.51 -31.12 14.36
C GLN A 277 34.82 -30.01 13.34
N SER A 278 33.87 -29.75 12.44
CA SER A 278 33.94 -28.71 11.42
C SER A 278 34.10 -27.28 11.99
N VAL A 279 33.88 -27.10 13.30
CA VAL A 279 33.98 -25.84 14.07
C VAL A 279 35.15 -25.84 15.05
N ILE A 280 35.52 -26.98 15.65
CA ILE A 280 36.51 -27.07 16.75
C ILE A 280 37.97 -26.96 16.26
N GLY A 281 38.28 -27.37 15.02
CA GLY A 281 39.60 -27.18 14.40
C GLY A 281 40.80 -27.88 15.08
N ARG A 282 40.61 -28.63 16.19
CA ARG A 282 41.64 -29.42 16.87
C ARG A 282 41.24 -30.89 16.93
N ALA A 283 42.22 -31.77 16.69
CA ALA A 283 42.00 -33.18 16.35
C ALA A 283 41.82 -34.14 17.54
N ASP A 284 41.87 -33.67 18.80
CA ASP A 284 42.20 -34.56 19.94
C ASP A 284 41.17 -34.71 21.08
N GLU A 285 39.95 -34.15 21.06
CA GLU A 285 38.91 -34.47 22.06
C GLU A 285 37.50 -34.60 21.43
N GLU A 286 36.63 -35.44 22.02
CA GLU A 286 35.36 -35.97 21.49
C GLU A 286 34.53 -34.96 20.65
N ALA A 287 34.63 -35.07 19.33
CA ALA A 287 34.03 -34.12 18.38
C ALA A 287 32.52 -34.31 18.12
N LYS A 288 31.89 -35.30 18.78
CA LYS A 288 30.45 -35.57 18.70
C LYS A 288 29.79 -35.17 20.00
N ILE A 289 28.77 -34.34 19.92
CA ILE A 289 28.00 -33.87 21.06
C ILE A 289 26.58 -34.42 20.96
N ASN A 290 26.05 -34.88 22.09
CA ASN A 290 24.64 -35.21 22.22
C ASN A 290 23.85 -33.94 22.57
N LEU A 291 23.09 -33.41 21.60
CA LEU A 291 22.34 -32.16 21.74
C LEU A 291 21.21 -32.20 22.80
N LEU A 292 20.84 -33.39 23.29
CA LEU A 292 19.80 -33.55 24.33
C LEU A 292 20.37 -33.73 25.74
N GLU A 293 21.63 -34.16 25.88
CA GLU A 293 22.26 -34.46 27.17
C GLU A 293 23.07 -33.29 27.74
N GLY A 294 23.49 -32.33 26.90
CA GLY A 294 24.12 -31.09 27.35
C GLY A 294 24.91 -30.37 26.28
N TRP A 295 25.05 -29.05 26.43
CA TRP A 295 25.86 -28.20 25.56
C TRP A 295 27.20 -27.85 26.24
N PRO A 296 28.34 -27.81 25.52
CA PRO A 296 29.63 -27.55 26.14
C PRO A 296 29.71 -26.15 26.77
N ASP A 297 30.23 -26.09 28.01
CA ASP A 297 30.29 -24.87 28.84
C ASP A 297 31.16 -23.74 28.26
N SER A 298 32.18 -24.08 27.46
CA SER A 298 33.14 -23.12 26.91
C SER A 298 33.03 -23.03 25.38
N PRO A 299 33.00 -21.83 24.79
CA PRO A 299 33.04 -21.66 23.34
C PRO A 299 34.25 -22.39 22.75
N THR A 300 34.01 -23.12 21.66
CA THR A 300 35.09 -23.74 20.87
C THR A 300 35.32 -22.93 19.59
N GLY A 301 36.58 -22.82 19.15
CA GLY A 301 36.95 -22.04 17.96
C GLY A 301 36.96 -20.51 18.19
N ASP A 302 36.67 -19.75 17.12
CA ASP A 302 36.70 -18.27 17.09
C ASP A 302 35.38 -17.59 17.53
N LEU A 303 34.43 -18.36 18.08
CA LEU A 303 33.12 -17.88 18.51
C LEU A 303 33.19 -17.22 19.89
N ASP A 304 32.49 -16.09 20.05
CA ASP A 304 32.28 -15.50 21.38
C ASP A 304 31.12 -16.18 22.14
N LYS A 305 30.96 -15.85 23.43
CA LYS A 305 29.94 -16.45 24.31
C LYS A 305 28.51 -16.28 23.77
N SER A 306 28.18 -15.12 23.21
CA SER A 306 26.84 -14.86 22.69
C SER A 306 26.59 -15.61 21.37
N GLN A 307 27.60 -15.70 20.52
CA GLN A 307 27.54 -16.52 19.30
C GLN A 307 27.46 -18.03 19.60
N TRP A 308 28.13 -18.49 20.67
CA TRP A 308 28.07 -19.88 21.13
C TRP A 308 26.68 -20.25 21.65
N ALA A 309 26.06 -19.37 22.45
CA ALA A 309 24.67 -19.54 22.89
C ALA A 309 23.68 -19.48 21.73
N ALA A 310 23.91 -18.60 20.74
CA ALA A 310 23.09 -18.55 19.53
C ALA A 310 23.18 -19.86 18.72
N LEU A 311 24.39 -20.45 18.62
CA LEU A 311 24.58 -21.74 17.96
C LEU A 311 23.88 -22.88 18.72
N GLU A 312 23.96 -22.90 20.05
CA GLU A 312 23.20 -23.83 20.90
C GLU A 312 21.70 -23.73 20.60
N GLN A 313 21.15 -22.50 20.61
CA GLN A 313 19.75 -22.29 20.35
C GLN A 313 19.36 -22.76 18.94
N ILE A 314 20.16 -22.45 17.92
CA ILE A 314 19.93 -22.91 16.56
C ILE A 314 19.92 -24.43 16.47
N LEU A 315 20.76 -25.15 17.20
CA LEU A 315 20.84 -26.61 17.05
C LEU A 315 19.84 -27.38 17.94
N THR A 316 19.37 -26.78 19.01
CA THR A 316 18.58 -27.47 20.06
C THR A 316 17.10 -27.09 20.10
N LYS A 317 16.66 -26.04 19.39
CA LYS A 317 15.28 -25.54 19.44
C LYS A 317 14.60 -25.65 18.08
N LYS A 318 13.41 -26.26 18.02
CA LYS A 318 12.64 -26.37 16.76
C LYS A 318 12.18 -25.03 16.18
N LEU A 319 12.06 -24.00 17.03
CA LEU A 319 11.92 -22.60 16.65
C LEU A 319 13.04 -21.81 17.34
N ALA A 320 14.07 -21.46 16.57
CA ALA A 320 15.22 -20.70 17.07
C ALA A 320 15.11 -19.24 16.62
N ILE A 321 15.23 -18.29 17.56
CA ILE A 321 15.14 -16.85 17.28
C ILE A 321 16.44 -16.19 17.74
N ILE A 322 17.19 -15.64 16.78
CA ILE A 322 18.51 -15.03 17.02
C ILE A 322 18.45 -13.55 16.69
N GLN A 323 18.56 -12.69 17.72
CA GLN A 323 18.68 -11.25 17.55
C GLN A 323 20.14 -10.87 17.35
N GLY A 324 20.44 -10.18 16.25
CA GLY A 324 21.80 -9.78 15.92
C GLY A 324 21.93 -8.31 15.58
N PRO A 325 22.29 -7.45 16.56
CA PRO A 325 22.64 -6.05 16.31
C PRO A 325 23.74 -5.88 15.23
N PRO A 326 23.89 -4.69 14.62
CA PRO A 326 24.85 -4.47 13.54
C PRO A 326 26.28 -4.90 13.91
N GLY A 327 26.92 -5.68 13.03
CA GLY A 327 28.31 -6.08 13.19
C GLY A 327 28.58 -7.17 14.23
N THR A 328 27.55 -7.78 14.81
CA THR A 328 27.70 -8.87 15.81
C THR A 328 27.98 -10.24 15.20
N GLY A 329 27.84 -10.38 13.87
CA GLY A 329 28.14 -11.61 13.15
C GLY A 329 26.96 -12.57 13.00
N LYS A 330 25.72 -12.06 12.90
CA LYS A 330 24.51 -12.86 12.61
C LYS A 330 24.71 -13.86 11.46
N THR A 331 25.17 -13.39 10.29
CA THR A 331 25.48 -14.25 9.12
C THR A 331 26.61 -15.24 9.40
N HIS A 332 27.58 -14.90 10.24
CA HIS A 332 28.65 -15.82 10.60
C HIS A 332 28.12 -17.00 11.42
N VAL A 333 27.22 -16.75 12.38
CA VAL A 333 26.57 -17.79 13.17
C VAL A 333 25.69 -18.67 12.28
N SER A 334 24.89 -18.08 11.38
CA SER A 334 24.09 -18.83 10.39
C SER A 334 24.95 -19.75 9.53
N VAL A 335 26.08 -19.25 9.02
CA VAL A 335 27.02 -20.03 8.18
C VAL A 335 27.62 -21.19 8.95
N ILE A 336 28.00 -20.99 10.22
CA ILE A 336 28.54 -22.05 11.08
C ILE A 336 27.48 -23.12 11.37
N ALA A 337 26.27 -22.70 11.72
CA ALA A 337 25.16 -23.61 11.95
C ALA A 337 24.87 -24.45 10.68
N LEU A 338 24.79 -23.81 9.52
CA LEU A 338 24.59 -24.51 8.24
C LEU A 338 25.73 -25.47 7.92
N LYS A 339 26.99 -25.11 8.23
CA LYS A 339 28.14 -26.00 8.06
C LYS A 339 28.01 -27.28 8.88
N ILE A 340 27.57 -27.17 10.15
CA ILE A 340 27.29 -28.32 11.03
C ILE A 340 26.11 -29.13 10.50
N LEU A 341 25.00 -28.48 10.16
CA LEU A 341 23.79 -29.18 9.67
C LEU A 341 24.08 -29.94 8.37
N LEU A 342 24.77 -29.32 7.41
CA LEU A 342 25.14 -29.93 6.13
C LEU A 342 26.16 -31.07 6.28
N SER A 343 27.10 -30.99 7.23
CA SER A 343 28.07 -32.07 7.47
C SER A 343 27.44 -33.31 8.12
N ASN A 344 26.28 -33.16 8.76
CA ASN A 344 25.56 -34.23 9.43
C ASN A 344 24.35 -34.77 8.63
N MET A 345 24.09 -34.24 7.42
CA MET A 345 23.03 -34.74 6.54
C MET A 345 23.27 -36.18 6.10
N GLN A 346 22.21 -36.99 6.11
CA GLN A 346 22.23 -38.34 5.54
C GLN A 346 22.03 -38.30 4.01
N PRO A 347 22.47 -39.32 3.24
CA PRO A 347 22.41 -39.31 1.77
C PRO A 347 21.01 -39.13 1.15
N ASN A 348 19.95 -39.44 1.90
CA ASN A 348 18.56 -39.33 1.45
C ASN A 348 17.80 -38.18 2.15
N ASP A 349 18.49 -37.34 2.94
CA ASP A 349 17.84 -36.20 3.57
C ASP A 349 17.42 -35.14 2.54
N PRO A 350 16.27 -34.49 2.74
CA PRO A 350 15.82 -33.42 1.86
C PRO A 350 16.72 -32.18 2.00
N PRO A 351 16.79 -31.32 0.97
CA PRO A 351 17.59 -30.10 1.02
C PRO A 351 17.17 -29.17 2.17
N ILE A 352 18.16 -28.47 2.74
CA ILE A 352 17.94 -27.35 3.65
C ILE A 352 17.52 -26.13 2.83
N ILE A 353 16.49 -25.41 3.27
CA ILE A 353 16.08 -24.15 2.65
C ILE A 353 16.71 -22.98 3.40
N VAL A 354 17.35 -22.07 2.67
CA VAL A 354 17.78 -20.77 3.20
C VAL A 354 17.02 -19.66 2.50
N SER A 355 16.57 -18.69 3.26
CA SER A 355 15.82 -17.56 2.75
C SER A 355 16.24 -16.23 3.35
N SER A 356 16.00 -15.14 2.63
CA SER A 356 16.19 -13.78 3.11
C SER A 356 15.24 -12.83 2.39
N GLN A 357 15.00 -11.64 2.96
CA GLN A 357 14.15 -10.62 2.35
C GLN A 357 14.70 -10.14 1.01
N THR A 358 16.00 -9.81 0.97
CA THR A 358 16.64 -9.21 -0.21
C THR A 358 17.49 -10.20 -0.99
N ASN A 359 17.64 -9.97 -2.30
CA ASN A 359 18.54 -10.78 -3.13
C ASN A 359 19.99 -10.63 -2.68
N HIS A 360 20.42 -9.41 -2.30
CA HIS A 360 21.78 -9.14 -1.85
C HIS A 360 22.16 -9.99 -0.62
N ALA A 361 21.32 -9.98 0.43
CA ALA A 361 21.57 -10.78 1.64
C ALA A 361 21.61 -12.29 1.31
N LEU A 362 20.74 -12.77 0.42
CA LEU A 362 20.78 -14.15 -0.06
C LEU A 362 22.07 -14.49 -0.83
N ASP A 363 22.52 -13.64 -1.77
CA ASP A 363 23.80 -13.81 -2.49
C ASP A 363 24.95 -13.91 -1.50
N GLN A 364 24.98 -13.00 -0.52
CA GLN A 364 26.04 -12.95 0.48
C GLN A 364 26.11 -14.25 1.30
N LEU A 365 24.97 -14.72 1.81
CA LEU A 365 24.89 -15.98 2.54
C LEU A 365 25.33 -17.16 1.67
N LEU A 366 24.80 -17.26 0.44
CA LEU A 366 25.17 -18.33 -0.50
C LEU A 366 26.66 -18.29 -0.88
N ARG A 367 27.27 -17.10 -0.97
CA ARG A 367 28.71 -16.96 -1.24
C ARG A 367 29.53 -17.60 -0.12
N HIS A 368 29.17 -17.36 1.14
CA HIS A 368 29.83 -18.00 2.28
C HIS A 368 29.64 -19.52 2.29
N ILE A 369 28.43 -20.00 1.99
CA ILE A 369 28.13 -21.44 1.91
C ILE A 369 28.93 -22.10 0.78
N SER A 370 29.06 -21.43 -0.36
CA SER A 370 29.74 -21.94 -1.56
C SER A 370 31.21 -22.32 -1.33
N VAL A 371 31.81 -21.82 -0.24
CA VAL A 371 33.19 -22.12 0.15
C VAL A 371 33.34 -23.58 0.57
N PHE A 372 32.34 -24.15 1.25
CA PHE A 372 32.41 -25.52 1.79
C PHE A 372 31.34 -26.47 1.24
N GLU A 373 30.27 -25.97 0.61
CA GLU A 373 29.26 -26.79 -0.05
C GLU A 373 29.06 -26.33 -1.50
N LYS A 374 29.26 -27.23 -2.46
CA LYS A 374 29.12 -26.94 -3.90
C LYS A 374 27.76 -27.36 -4.43
N ASP A 375 27.05 -28.25 -3.76
CA ASP A 375 25.75 -28.80 -4.18
C ASP A 375 24.55 -27.97 -3.67
N TYR A 376 24.63 -26.64 -3.86
CA TYR A 376 23.52 -25.72 -3.60
C TYR A 376 22.86 -25.24 -4.89
N ILE A 377 21.59 -24.86 -4.82
CA ILE A 377 20.84 -24.26 -5.93
C ILE A 377 20.25 -22.93 -5.49
N ARG A 378 20.42 -21.90 -6.32
CA ARG A 378 19.68 -20.65 -6.16
C ARG A 378 18.38 -20.71 -6.97
N LEU A 379 17.25 -20.55 -6.30
CA LEU A 379 15.95 -20.37 -6.93
C LEU A 379 15.63 -18.88 -7.08
N GLY A 380 15.29 -18.50 -8.30
CA GLY A 380 15.26 -17.12 -8.75
C GLY A 380 16.48 -16.81 -9.64
N GLY A 381 16.27 -16.05 -10.71
CA GLY A 381 17.31 -15.70 -11.69
C GLY A 381 18.15 -14.48 -11.32
N ARG A 382 17.83 -13.82 -10.20
CA ARG A 382 18.42 -12.56 -9.75
C ARG A 382 19.63 -12.82 -8.88
N SER A 383 20.80 -12.57 -9.41
CA SER A 383 22.06 -12.50 -8.68
C SER A 383 22.97 -11.63 -9.54
N ASN A 384 23.80 -10.78 -8.96
CA ASN A 384 24.86 -10.08 -9.71
C ASN A 384 26.20 -10.82 -9.58
N ASP A 385 26.29 -11.78 -8.68
CA ASP A 385 27.47 -12.62 -8.48
C ASP A 385 27.58 -13.68 -9.59
N PRO A 386 28.69 -13.69 -10.36
CA PRO A 386 28.86 -14.60 -11.48
C PRO A 386 28.96 -16.08 -11.07
N GLU A 387 29.44 -16.39 -9.86
CA GLU A 387 29.53 -17.76 -9.37
C GLU A 387 28.17 -18.27 -8.89
N ILE A 388 27.42 -17.42 -8.20
CA ILE A 388 26.05 -17.76 -7.78
C ILE A 388 25.13 -17.90 -9.00
N LYS A 389 25.27 -17.04 -10.03
CA LYS A 389 24.53 -17.15 -11.32
C LYS A 389 24.63 -18.54 -11.94
N LYS A 390 25.82 -19.14 -11.97
CA LYS A 390 26.07 -20.49 -12.51
C LYS A 390 25.28 -21.59 -11.79
N ARG A 391 24.89 -21.33 -10.55
CA ARG A 391 24.13 -22.25 -9.67
C ARG A 391 22.64 -21.90 -9.59
N THR A 392 22.16 -20.98 -10.42
CA THR A 392 20.72 -20.80 -10.59
C THR A 392 20.10 -22.04 -11.24
N LEU A 393 18.84 -22.34 -10.91
CA LEU A 393 18.11 -23.48 -11.52
C LEU A 393 18.15 -23.43 -13.05
N PHE A 394 18.06 -22.24 -13.63
CA PHE A 394 18.18 -21.99 -15.07
C PHE A 394 19.52 -22.45 -15.64
N SER A 395 20.64 -21.97 -15.09
CA SER A 395 21.97 -22.35 -15.58
C SER A 395 22.25 -23.84 -15.41
N ILE A 396 21.76 -24.44 -14.33
CA ILE A 396 21.86 -25.90 -14.12
C ILE A 396 21.05 -26.66 -15.17
N ARG A 397 19.87 -26.16 -15.55
CA ARG A 397 19.05 -26.76 -16.60
C ARG A 397 19.71 -26.69 -17.97
N GLN A 398 20.32 -25.55 -18.34
CA GLN A 398 21.00 -25.41 -19.64
C GLN A 398 22.21 -26.32 -19.79
N ASN A 399 22.93 -26.55 -18.69
CA ASN A 399 24.11 -27.41 -18.68
C ASN A 399 23.77 -28.90 -18.48
N GLY A 400 22.52 -29.24 -18.15
CA GLY A 400 22.07 -30.60 -17.91
C GLY A 400 21.41 -31.25 -19.13
N SER A 401 21.44 -32.58 -19.19
CA SER A 401 20.69 -33.32 -20.22
C SER A 401 19.19 -33.15 -20.02
N ALA A 402 18.44 -32.95 -21.11
CA ALA A 402 16.98 -32.86 -21.08
C ALA A 402 16.37 -34.16 -20.52
N VAL A 403 15.82 -34.11 -19.30
CA VAL A 403 15.16 -35.25 -18.67
C VAL A 403 13.70 -35.31 -19.12
N THR A 404 13.30 -36.45 -19.68
CA THR A 404 11.90 -36.71 -20.01
C THR A 404 11.23 -37.40 -18.82
N VAL A 405 10.21 -36.74 -18.23
CA VAL A 405 9.44 -37.28 -17.10
C VAL A 405 8.35 -38.19 -17.63
N GLN A 406 8.36 -39.46 -17.21
CA GLN A 406 7.34 -40.43 -17.61
C GLN A 406 5.99 -40.06 -16.98
N GLY A 407 4.96 -39.92 -17.82
CA GLY A 407 3.64 -39.47 -17.40
C GLY A 407 3.55 -37.97 -17.07
N GLY A 408 4.59 -37.17 -17.34
CA GLY A 408 4.64 -35.73 -17.07
C GLY A 408 3.72 -34.89 -17.98
N MET A 409 3.31 -33.70 -17.50
CA MET A 409 2.37 -32.83 -18.22
C MET A 409 2.99 -32.04 -19.37
N TYR A 410 4.30 -31.78 -19.33
CA TYR A 410 4.95 -30.81 -20.23
C TYR A 410 4.77 -31.13 -21.72
N GLY A 411 5.08 -32.35 -22.15
CA GLY A 411 5.00 -32.77 -23.56
C GLY A 411 3.59 -32.71 -24.14
N PRO A 412 2.58 -33.34 -23.48
CA PRO A 412 1.18 -33.24 -23.89
C PRO A 412 0.67 -31.80 -23.98
N SER A 413 0.94 -30.97 -22.96
CA SER A 413 0.47 -29.59 -22.92
C SER A 413 1.17 -28.70 -23.95
N LEU A 414 2.42 -29.00 -24.33
CA LEU A 414 3.11 -28.29 -25.42
C LEU A 414 2.51 -28.60 -26.80
N ARG A 415 2.01 -29.83 -27.02
CA ARG A 415 1.28 -30.16 -28.28
C ARG A 415 -0.07 -29.45 -28.32
N LYS A 416 -0.83 -29.51 -27.22
CA LYS A 416 -2.12 -28.83 -27.10
C LYS A 416 -1.98 -27.32 -27.23
N TYR A 417 -0.92 -26.73 -26.68
CA TYR A 417 -0.55 -25.33 -26.87
C TYR A 417 -0.47 -24.96 -28.35
N LYS A 418 0.32 -25.72 -29.15
CA LYS A 418 0.46 -25.45 -30.59
C LYS A 418 -0.87 -25.52 -31.32
N THR A 419 -1.69 -26.54 -31.02
CA THR A 419 -3.04 -26.67 -31.59
C THR A 419 -3.92 -25.47 -31.25
N LEU A 420 -3.95 -25.03 -29.99
CA LEU A 420 -4.75 -23.88 -29.57
C LEU A 420 -4.31 -22.59 -30.26
N VAL A 421 -3.00 -22.34 -30.37
CA VAL A 421 -2.47 -21.18 -31.11
C VAL A 421 -2.96 -21.20 -32.55
N THR A 422 -2.81 -22.31 -33.27
CA THR A 422 -3.28 -22.43 -34.65
C THR A 422 -4.78 -22.15 -34.76
N THR A 423 -5.62 -22.74 -33.90
CA THR A 423 -7.07 -22.51 -33.93
C THR A 423 -7.46 -21.07 -33.63
N ILE A 424 -6.78 -20.39 -32.70
CA ILE A 424 -7.06 -18.97 -32.41
C ILE A 424 -6.62 -18.07 -33.57
N VAL A 425 -5.45 -18.34 -34.17
CA VAL A 425 -4.97 -17.58 -35.34
C VAL A 425 -5.93 -17.73 -36.53
N GLU A 426 -6.42 -18.94 -36.79
CA GLU A 426 -7.45 -19.19 -37.83
C GLU A 426 -8.77 -18.45 -37.52
N LEU A 427 -9.19 -18.40 -36.26
CA LEU A 427 -10.41 -17.66 -35.86
C LEU A 427 -10.27 -16.15 -36.11
N LEU A 428 -9.07 -15.59 -35.90
CA LEU A 428 -8.77 -14.17 -36.02
C LEU A 428 -8.13 -13.79 -37.36
N GLU A 429 -8.12 -14.70 -38.34
CA GLU A 429 -7.45 -14.49 -39.64
C GLU A 429 -7.93 -13.21 -40.33
N ALA A 430 -9.25 -12.96 -40.33
CA ALA A 430 -9.87 -11.78 -40.92
C ALA A 430 -9.45 -10.44 -40.28
N PHE A 431 -8.85 -10.48 -39.09
CA PHE A 431 -8.41 -9.30 -38.34
C PHE A 431 -6.88 -9.27 -38.14
N SER A 432 -6.13 -10.22 -38.70
CA SER A 432 -4.69 -10.38 -38.41
C SER A 432 -3.75 -10.25 -39.60
N GLN A 433 -4.27 -10.36 -40.83
CA GLN A 433 -3.47 -10.14 -42.02
C GLN A 433 -3.17 -8.65 -42.25
N VAL A 434 -2.15 -8.37 -43.08
CA VAL A 434 -1.86 -7.02 -43.57
C VAL A 434 -3.02 -6.61 -44.48
N ASP A 435 -4.09 -6.13 -43.87
CA ASP A 435 -5.29 -5.64 -44.53
C ASP A 435 -4.89 -4.66 -45.65
N ASP A 436 -5.18 -5.06 -46.88
CA ASP A 436 -4.90 -4.33 -48.12
C ASP A 436 -5.78 -3.06 -48.26
N GLY A 437 -6.62 -2.81 -47.25
CA GLY A 437 -7.58 -1.71 -47.22
C GLY A 437 -8.88 -2.10 -47.90
N THR A 438 -9.26 -3.38 -47.87
CA THR A 438 -10.55 -3.87 -48.33
C THR A 438 -11.54 -4.08 -47.18
N PRO A 439 -12.86 -3.89 -47.41
CA PRO A 439 -13.88 -4.26 -46.43
C PRO A 439 -13.89 -5.77 -46.16
N LEU A 440 -14.36 -6.17 -44.97
CA LEU A 440 -14.61 -7.58 -44.65
C LEU A 440 -15.58 -8.20 -45.67
N SER A 441 -15.29 -9.41 -46.12
CA SER A 441 -16.00 -10.05 -47.24
C SER A 441 -17.45 -10.42 -46.91
N SER A 442 -18.32 -10.37 -47.92
CA SER A 442 -19.69 -10.87 -47.81
C SER A 442 -19.76 -12.36 -47.49
N GLU A 443 -18.78 -13.15 -47.96
CA GLU A 443 -18.64 -14.57 -47.63
C GLU A 443 -18.39 -14.79 -46.13
N LEU A 444 -17.57 -13.94 -45.49
CA LEU A 444 -17.29 -14.03 -44.06
C LEU A 444 -18.55 -13.78 -43.22
N PHE A 445 -19.36 -12.79 -43.59
CA PHE A 445 -20.64 -12.52 -42.94
C PHE A 445 -21.65 -13.65 -43.17
N SER A 446 -21.70 -14.22 -44.38
CA SER A 446 -22.56 -15.37 -44.69
C SER A 446 -22.16 -16.63 -43.91
N LYS A 447 -20.85 -16.90 -43.77
CA LYS A 447 -20.31 -18.04 -43.02
C LYS A 447 -20.76 -18.05 -41.56
N HIS A 448 -20.96 -16.86 -40.97
CA HIS A 448 -21.41 -16.67 -39.59
C HIS A 448 -22.91 -16.39 -39.46
N GLY A 449 -23.67 -16.53 -40.56
CA GLY A 449 -25.14 -16.37 -40.56
C GLY A 449 -25.63 -14.93 -40.38
N LEU A 450 -24.77 -13.93 -40.61
CA LEU A 450 -25.12 -12.50 -40.51
C LEU A 450 -25.74 -11.95 -41.80
N LEU A 451 -25.44 -12.59 -42.94
CA LEU A 451 -26.12 -12.38 -44.21
C LEU A 451 -26.79 -13.68 -44.65
N SER A 452 -28.02 -13.59 -45.16
CA SER A 452 -28.73 -14.72 -45.74
C SER A 452 -28.26 -15.01 -47.17
N ALA A 453 -28.48 -16.23 -47.65
CA ALA A 453 -28.17 -16.60 -49.03
C ALA A 453 -28.86 -15.69 -50.06
N GLU A 454 -30.10 -15.25 -49.79
CA GLU A 454 -30.83 -14.31 -50.64
C GLU A 454 -30.17 -12.92 -50.70
N GLN A 455 -29.63 -12.45 -49.57
CA GLN A 455 -28.93 -11.17 -49.49
C GLN A 455 -27.59 -11.21 -50.22
N CYS A 456 -26.82 -12.30 -50.08
CA CYS A 456 -25.59 -12.53 -50.82
C CYS A 456 -25.85 -12.60 -52.34
N ASP A 457 -26.91 -13.29 -52.77
CA ASP A 457 -27.34 -13.35 -54.16
C ASP A 457 -27.76 -11.97 -54.70
N SER A 458 -28.44 -11.15 -53.90
CA SER A 458 -28.81 -9.77 -54.24
C SER A 458 -27.57 -8.90 -54.45
N LEU A 459 -26.58 -8.97 -53.54
CA LEU A 459 -25.30 -8.27 -53.67
C LEU A 459 -24.58 -8.68 -54.96
N ALA A 460 -24.43 -9.98 -55.21
CA ALA A 460 -23.77 -10.51 -56.41
C ALA A 460 -24.48 -10.13 -57.72
N LYS A 461 -25.82 -10.16 -57.76
CA LYS A 461 -26.59 -9.78 -58.96
C LYS A 461 -26.48 -8.29 -59.27
N GLY A 462 -26.55 -7.42 -58.26
CA GLY A 462 -26.45 -5.97 -58.46
C GLY A 462 -25.04 -5.49 -58.78
N ALA A 463 -24.00 -6.16 -58.27
CA ALA A 463 -22.60 -5.82 -58.56
C ALA A 463 -22.20 -6.05 -60.03
N LYS A 464 -22.82 -7.02 -60.73
CA LYS A 464 -22.55 -7.33 -62.15
C LYS A 464 -22.73 -6.15 -63.11
N GLY A 465 -23.50 -5.13 -62.75
CA GLY A 465 -23.70 -3.90 -63.55
C GLY A 465 -22.65 -2.80 -63.31
N TRP A 466 -21.79 -2.93 -62.30
CA TRP A 466 -20.84 -1.91 -61.85
C TRP A 466 -19.37 -2.32 -62.05
N ILE A 467 -19.10 -3.59 -62.35
CA ILE A 467 -17.77 -4.11 -62.68
C ILE A 467 -17.42 -3.68 -64.11
N ARG A 468 -16.35 -2.89 -64.29
CA ARG A 468 -15.85 -2.50 -65.62
C ARG A 468 -15.30 -3.74 -66.35
N PRO A 469 -15.46 -3.86 -67.69
CA PRO A 469 -14.79 -4.92 -68.44
C PRO A 469 -13.28 -4.71 -68.33
N GLY A 470 -12.59 -5.54 -67.54
CA GLY A 470 -11.15 -5.45 -67.29
C GLY A 470 -10.71 -5.21 -65.83
N ALA A 471 -11.63 -5.11 -64.86
CA ALA A 471 -11.30 -5.25 -63.43
C ALA A 471 -11.34 -6.75 -63.05
N GLU A 472 -10.43 -7.17 -62.15
CA GLU A 472 -10.24 -8.57 -61.73
C GLU A 472 -11.57 -9.25 -61.35
N GLU A 473 -11.80 -10.46 -61.87
CA GLU A 473 -13.03 -11.27 -61.68
C GLU A 473 -13.32 -11.66 -60.21
N ASP A 474 -12.44 -11.29 -59.27
CA ASP A 474 -12.41 -11.74 -57.86
C ASP A 474 -12.80 -10.65 -56.83
N THR A 475 -13.40 -9.53 -57.26
CA THR A 475 -13.76 -8.43 -56.34
C THR A 475 -15.06 -8.72 -55.58
N ASP A 476 -15.04 -8.68 -54.24
CA ASP A 476 -16.23 -8.98 -53.41
C ASP A 476 -17.42 -8.03 -53.72
N PRO A 477 -18.65 -8.56 -53.93
CA PRO A 477 -19.84 -7.76 -54.26
C PRO A 477 -20.19 -6.67 -53.24
N LEU A 478 -19.78 -6.84 -51.97
CA LEU A 478 -20.00 -5.88 -50.90
C LEU A 478 -19.23 -4.57 -51.14
N ILE A 479 -18.08 -4.62 -51.81
CA ILE A 479 -17.27 -3.43 -52.14
C ILE A 479 -18.06 -2.50 -53.06
N ALA A 480 -18.69 -3.07 -54.10
CA ALA A 480 -19.54 -2.31 -55.03
C ALA A 480 -20.80 -1.76 -54.34
N TRP A 481 -21.33 -2.48 -53.34
CA TRP A 481 -22.49 -2.04 -52.57
C TRP A 481 -22.15 -0.90 -51.59
N LEU A 482 -20.98 -0.96 -50.93
CA LEU A 482 -20.52 0.06 -49.97
C LEU A 482 -20.13 1.38 -50.65
N GLY A 483 -19.46 1.32 -51.81
CA GLY A 483 -19.05 2.53 -52.53
C GLY A 483 -18.17 3.46 -51.68
N ASP A 484 -18.51 4.74 -51.61
CA ASP A 484 -17.83 5.78 -50.83
C ASP A 484 -18.27 5.84 -49.35
N GLN A 485 -19.05 4.87 -48.88
CA GLN A 485 -19.62 4.85 -47.53
C GLN A 485 -18.73 4.10 -46.50
N VAL A 486 -17.45 3.89 -46.83
CA VAL A 486 -16.42 3.38 -45.92
C VAL A 486 -15.25 4.36 -45.84
N VAL A 487 -14.64 4.46 -44.66
CA VAL A 487 -13.50 5.34 -44.39
C VAL A 487 -12.38 4.57 -43.69
N LYS A 488 -11.15 5.06 -43.81
CA LYS A 488 -10.02 4.47 -43.10
C LYS A 488 -10.10 4.79 -41.62
N PHE A 489 -10.07 3.76 -40.78
CA PHE A 489 -9.91 3.93 -39.34
C PHE A 489 -8.43 4.17 -39.03
N GLN A 490 -8.12 5.35 -38.50
CA GLN A 490 -6.78 5.71 -38.05
C GLN A 490 -6.86 6.45 -36.72
N VAL A 491 -6.18 5.92 -35.72
CA VAL A 491 -6.01 6.59 -34.44
C VAL A 491 -4.96 7.68 -34.59
N LYS A 492 -5.33 8.91 -34.22
CA LYS A 492 -4.40 10.06 -34.21
C LYS A 492 -3.85 10.27 -32.80
N TYR A 493 -2.58 9.94 -32.62
CA TYR A 493 -1.79 10.31 -31.46
C TYR A 493 -1.18 11.69 -31.71
N THR A 494 -1.29 12.57 -30.73
CA THR A 494 -0.64 13.89 -30.76
C THR A 494 0.83 13.71 -30.42
N THR A 495 1.74 14.29 -31.21
CA THR A 495 3.17 14.30 -30.89
C THR A 495 3.39 15.05 -29.59
N GLU A 496 3.97 14.35 -28.62
CA GLU A 496 4.19 14.82 -27.27
C GLU A 496 5.35 15.83 -27.27
N ASN A 497 5.07 17.10 -26.97
CA ASN A 497 6.09 18.16 -26.97
C ASN A 497 6.10 18.88 -25.62
N PHE A 498 6.48 18.15 -24.57
CA PHE A 498 6.49 18.61 -23.17
C PHE A 498 7.68 19.53 -22.81
N GLY A 499 8.55 19.89 -23.77
CA GLY A 499 9.74 20.68 -23.48
C GLY A 499 10.83 19.90 -22.72
N PHE A 500 11.52 20.55 -21.78
CA PHE A 500 12.58 19.94 -20.95
C PHE A 500 12.07 19.40 -19.60
N ASP A 501 10.76 19.41 -19.36
CA ASP A 501 10.16 18.93 -18.12
C ASP A 501 9.97 17.40 -18.18
N GLU A 502 10.86 16.70 -17.48
CA GLU A 502 10.87 15.24 -17.32
C GLU A 502 10.01 14.82 -16.11
N ASP A 503 9.32 13.69 -16.24
CA ASP A 503 8.56 13.04 -15.17
C ASP A 503 9.49 12.46 -14.10
N GLU A 504 8.93 12.16 -12.93
CA GLU A 504 9.66 11.69 -11.75
C GLU A 504 10.59 10.50 -12.06
N VAL A 505 11.84 10.60 -11.58
CA VAL A 505 12.79 9.46 -11.52
C VAL A 505 12.51 8.77 -10.20
N ASP A 506 11.71 7.71 -10.23
CA ASP A 506 11.17 7.06 -9.04
C ASP A 506 12.19 6.18 -8.31
N LEU A 507 13.20 5.63 -9.02
CA LEU A 507 14.22 4.72 -8.46
C LEU A 507 15.57 4.82 -9.16
N GLU A 508 16.59 4.25 -8.51
CA GLU A 508 17.82 3.85 -9.19
C GLU A 508 17.50 2.73 -10.20
N TYR A 509 18.13 2.78 -11.39
CA TYR A 509 17.96 1.77 -12.45
C TYR A 509 18.16 0.33 -11.98
N GLU A 510 19.04 0.13 -10.98
CA GLU A 510 19.29 -1.17 -10.36
C GLU A 510 18.12 -1.64 -9.48
N GLN A 511 17.49 -0.75 -8.71
CA GLN A 511 16.31 -1.05 -7.89
C GLN A 511 15.07 -1.34 -8.75
N LEU A 512 14.91 -0.64 -9.89
CA LEU A 512 13.83 -0.93 -10.83
C LEU A 512 13.98 -2.31 -11.47
N LYS A 513 15.21 -2.68 -11.87
CA LYS A 513 15.54 -4.03 -12.31
C LYS A 513 15.29 -5.07 -11.22
N GLU A 514 15.56 -4.73 -9.97
CA GLU A 514 15.24 -5.53 -8.79
C GLU A 514 13.75 -5.57 -8.42
N LEU A 515 12.86 -4.79 -9.05
CA LEU A 515 11.41 -5.00 -8.94
C LEU A 515 10.89 -5.80 -10.15
N GLU A 516 11.31 -5.46 -11.36
CA GLU A 516 10.84 -6.11 -12.60
C GLU A 516 11.24 -7.58 -12.72
N ALA A 517 12.44 -7.95 -12.30
CA ALA A 517 12.90 -9.34 -12.38
C ALA A 517 12.22 -10.36 -11.40
N GLU A 518 11.25 -9.95 -10.57
CA GLU A 518 10.72 -10.75 -9.44
C GLU A 518 9.65 -11.70 -9.98
N GLN A 519 9.14 -11.32 -11.14
CA GLN A 519 8.52 -12.08 -12.20
C GLN A 519 9.30 -13.36 -12.52
N GLY A 520 8.72 -14.51 -12.20
CA GLY A 520 9.25 -15.82 -12.54
C GLY A 520 8.81 -16.30 -13.89
N ILE A 521 9.15 -15.56 -14.93
CA ILE A 521 9.10 -16.12 -16.27
C ILE A 521 10.48 -16.73 -16.50
N GLU A 522 10.52 -18.05 -16.57
CA GLU A 522 11.68 -18.71 -17.15
C GLU A 522 11.99 -18.11 -18.53
N GLU A 523 13.21 -17.60 -18.67
CA GLU A 523 13.98 -17.52 -19.92
C GLU A 523 13.55 -16.50 -20.97
N ASP A 524 14.48 -15.56 -21.17
CA ASP A 524 14.67 -14.54 -22.23
C ASP A 524 13.97 -13.22 -21.95
N ASP A 525 14.76 -12.15 -22.16
CA ASP A 525 14.46 -10.74 -21.98
C ASP A 525 13.19 -10.46 -21.17
N TYR A 526 13.36 -9.96 -19.94
CA TYR A 526 12.28 -9.38 -19.11
C TYR A 526 11.38 -8.39 -19.88
N GLU A 527 11.87 -7.91 -21.01
CA GLU A 527 11.25 -7.00 -21.97
C GLU A 527 10.46 -7.69 -23.10
N ASN A 528 10.79 -8.93 -23.50
CA ASN A 528 10.25 -9.56 -24.71
C ASN A 528 9.55 -10.91 -24.44
N LEU A 529 8.23 -10.94 -24.60
CA LEU A 529 7.45 -12.17 -24.56
C LEU A 529 7.80 -13.10 -25.73
N LYS A 530 8.15 -14.34 -25.41
CA LYS A 530 8.34 -15.40 -26.41
C LYS A 530 7.02 -16.01 -26.83
N GLY A 531 6.73 -15.95 -28.13
CA GLY A 531 5.50 -16.49 -28.67
C GLY A 531 5.33 -16.20 -30.16
N GLN A 532 4.33 -16.82 -30.78
CA GLN A 532 3.86 -16.34 -32.08
C GLN A 532 3.12 -15.02 -31.85
N PHE A 533 3.49 -13.98 -32.59
CA PHE A 533 2.80 -12.70 -32.58
C PHE A 533 1.90 -12.57 -33.82
N ILE A 534 0.70 -12.04 -33.63
CA ILE A 534 -0.19 -11.62 -34.72
C ILE A 534 -0.58 -10.16 -34.52
N PHE A 535 -0.68 -9.40 -35.60
CA PHE A 535 -1.26 -8.06 -35.55
C PHE A 535 -2.78 -8.15 -35.41
N LEU A 536 -3.39 -7.12 -34.86
CA LEU A 536 -4.84 -6.89 -34.89
C LEU A 536 -5.08 -5.61 -35.69
N ARG A 537 -5.68 -5.74 -36.87
CA ARG A 537 -5.96 -4.61 -37.74
C ARG A 537 -7.26 -4.82 -38.50
N GLU A 538 -8.01 -3.73 -38.58
CA GLU A 538 -9.18 -3.60 -39.43
C GLU A 538 -9.17 -2.18 -40.01
N ALA A 539 -8.80 -2.05 -41.28
CA ALA A 539 -8.43 -0.76 -41.86
C ALA A 539 -9.62 0.14 -42.18
N LEU A 540 -10.80 -0.44 -42.43
CA LEU A 540 -11.99 0.30 -42.85
C LEU A 540 -13.12 0.23 -41.82
N CYS A 541 -13.82 1.35 -41.64
CA CYS A 541 -15.08 1.44 -40.93
C CYS A 541 -16.18 2.12 -41.77
N GLY A 542 -17.43 1.90 -41.40
CA GLY A 542 -18.59 2.50 -42.04
C GLY A 542 -18.65 4.01 -41.79
N LEU A 543 -19.05 4.77 -42.80
CA LEU A 543 -19.38 6.18 -42.63
C LEU A 543 -20.77 6.28 -41.98
N VAL A 544 -20.82 6.68 -40.71
CA VAL A 544 -22.07 6.82 -39.94
C VAL A 544 -22.50 8.29 -39.91
N PRO A 545 -23.67 8.65 -40.47
CA PRO A 545 -24.22 10.01 -40.33
C PRO A 545 -24.69 10.26 -38.89
N SER A 546 -24.39 11.41 -38.33
CA SER A 546 -24.72 11.82 -36.94
C SER A 546 -26.23 11.93 -36.61
N SER A 547 -27.12 11.46 -37.49
CA SER A 547 -28.57 11.61 -37.42
C SER A 547 -29.38 10.31 -37.59
N LEU A 548 -28.73 9.14 -37.64
CA LEU A 548 -29.41 7.84 -37.81
C LEU A 548 -29.46 7.06 -36.48
N PRO A 549 -30.64 6.77 -35.91
CA PRO A 549 -30.77 5.93 -34.73
C PRO A 549 -30.40 4.48 -35.00
N GLU A 550 -29.75 3.82 -34.04
CA GLU A 550 -29.28 2.43 -34.12
C GLU A 550 -30.39 1.42 -34.48
N THR A 551 -31.63 1.71 -34.05
CA THR A 551 -32.84 0.92 -34.38
C THR A 551 -33.20 0.94 -35.87
N ALA A 552 -32.97 2.07 -36.57
CA ALA A 552 -33.26 2.19 -38.00
C ALA A 552 -32.25 1.41 -38.87
N THR A 553 -31.02 1.22 -38.37
CA THR A 553 -29.96 0.44 -39.01
C THR A 553 -30.27 -1.07 -38.97
N LEU A 554 -30.79 -1.57 -37.85
CA LEU A 554 -31.19 -2.97 -37.70
C LEU A 554 -32.42 -3.34 -38.56
N ASP A 555 -33.35 -2.40 -38.75
CA ASP A 555 -34.48 -2.60 -39.66
C ASP A 555 -34.04 -2.73 -41.13
N CYS A 556 -32.95 -2.05 -41.52
CA CYS A 556 -32.39 -2.16 -42.88
C CYS A 556 -31.80 -3.54 -43.18
N LEU A 557 -31.30 -4.26 -42.16
CA LEU A 557 -30.81 -5.64 -42.29
C LEU A 557 -31.91 -6.67 -42.55
N ARG A 558 -33.19 -6.30 -42.38
CA ARG A 558 -34.34 -7.17 -42.68
C ARG A 558 -34.71 -7.21 -44.17
N HIS A 559 -34.14 -6.33 -44.99
CA HIS A 559 -34.36 -6.36 -46.43
C HIS A 559 -33.64 -7.56 -47.05
N SER A 560 -34.37 -8.43 -47.75
CA SER A 560 -33.78 -9.52 -48.54
C SER A 560 -33.01 -9.01 -49.76
N ASP A 561 -33.34 -7.82 -50.26
CA ASP A 561 -32.62 -7.12 -51.32
C ASP A 561 -31.78 -5.97 -50.76
N MET A 562 -30.47 -6.18 -50.66
CA MET A 562 -29.53 -5.24 -50.05
C MET A 562 -29.46 -3.91 -50.81
N TRP A 563 -29.78 -3.88 -52.11
CA TRP A 563 -29.74 -2.65 -52.91
C TRP A 563 -30.89 -1.67 -52.58
N LYS A 564 -31.93 -2.12 -51.87
CA LYS A 564 -33.01 -1.26 -51.35
C LYS A 564 -32.59 -0.46 -50.12
N VAL A 565 -31.47 -0.81 -49.48
CA VAL A 565 -30.90 -0.04 -48.37
C VAL A 565 -30.41 1.31 -48.94
N PRO A 566 -30.89 2.44 -48.39
CA PRO A 566 -30.47 3.77 -48.83
C PRO A 566 -28.96 3.94 -48.76
N LEU A 567 -28.35 4.58 -49.77
CA LEU A 567 -26.89 4.75 -49.86
C LEU A 567 -26.28 5.30 -48.56
N LYS A 568 -26.90 6.34 -47.98
CA LYS A 568 -26.47 6.98 -46.72
C LYS A 568 -26.53 6.08 -45.48
N ALA A 569 -27.25 4.96 -45.54
CA ALA A 569 -27.39 4.00 -44.44
C ALA A 569 -26.44 2.80 -44.57
N ARG A 570 -25.82 2.60 -45.74
CA ARG A 570 -24.99 1.40 -46.00
C ARG A 570 -23.75 1.33 -45.10
N GLY A 571 -23.11 2.46 -44.82
CA GLY A 571 -21.98 2.53 -43.87
C GLY A 571 -22.37 2.09 -42.47
N ALA A 572 -23.50 2.60 -41.95
CA ALA A 572 -24.02 2.19 -40.64
C ALA A 572 -24.42 0.70 -40.59
N VAL A 573 -25.01 0.18 -41.66
CA VAL A 573 -25.35 -1.26 -41.77
C VAL A 573 -24.09 -2.12 -41.78
N TYR A 574 -23.03 -1.70 -42.48
CA TYR A 574 -21.75 -2.38 -42.46
C TYR A 574 -21.11 -2.37 -41.06
N ASP A 575 -21.13 -1.24 -40.35
CA ASP A 575 -20.68 -1.17 -38.96
C ASP A 575 -21.46 -2.09 -38.02
N ALA A 576 -22.78 -2.20 -38.20
CA ALA A 576 -23.61 -3.14 -37.44
C ALA A 576 -23.23 -4.60 -37.72
N LEU A 577 -23.00 -4.97 -38.99
CA LEU A 577 -22.54 -6.32 -39.38
C LEU A 577 -21.18 -6.65 -38.77
N ARG A 578 -20.23 -5.70 -38.82
CA ARG A 578 -18.90 -5.83 -38.20
C ARG A 578 -19.00 -6.04 -36.69
N SER A 579 -19.81 -5.22 -36.01
CA SER A 579 -20.02 -5.31 -34.56
C SER A 579 -20.66 -6.65 -34.16
N GLN A 580 -21.63 -7.16 -34.94
CA GLN A 580 -22.24 -8.47 -34.70
C GLN A 580 -21.24 -9.61 -34.95
N LEU A 581 -20.44 -9.53 -36.02
CA LEU A 581 -19.39 -10.51 -36.32
C LEU A 581 -18.37 -10.60 -35.19
N LYS A 582 -17.85 -9.44 -34.73
CA LYS A 582 -16.92 -9.38 -33.59
C LYS A 582 -17.53 -10.01 -32.35
N THR A 583 -18.81 -9.74 -32.06
CA THR A 583 -19.53 -10.33 -30.92
C THR A 583 -19.57 -11.85 -30.98
N VAL A 584 -19.91 -12.43 -32.14
CA VAL A 584 -19.97 -13.88 -32.35
C VAL A 584 -18.59 -14.53 -32.21
N LEU A 585 -17.56 -13.92 -32.82
CA LEU A 585 -16.19 -14.41 -32.74
C LEU A 585 -15.60 -14.27 -31.34
N LEU A 586 -15.97 -13.22 -30.61
CA LEU A 586 -15.51 -12.95 -29.25
C LEU A 586 -15.95 -14.05 -28.28
N GLU A 587 -17.17 -14.55 -28.39
CA GLU A 587 -17.64 -15.67 -27.56
C GLU A 587 -16.82 -16.95 -27.81
N GLN A 588 -16.50 -17.25 -29.07
CA GLN A 588 -15.65 -18.39 -29.43
C GLN A 588 -14.20 -18.19 -28.96
N PHE A 589 -13.67 -16.98 -29.14
CA PHE A 589 -12.34 -16.59 -28.70
C PHE A 589 -12.18 -16.74 -27.18
N ARG A 590 -13.13 -16.25 -26.38
CA ARG A 590 -13.11 -16.37 -24.91
C ARG A 590 -13.09 -17.83 -24.43
N LYS A 591 -13.84 -18.72 -25.10
CA LYS A 591 -13.80 -20.17 -24.83
C LYS A 591 -12.42 -20.77 -25.11
N LEU A 592 -11.79 -20.39 -26.22
CA LEU A 592 -10.42 -20.81 -26.56
C LEU A 592 -9.38 -20.22 -25.60
N ALA A 593 -9.53 -18.95 -25.22
CA ALA A 593 -8.67 -18.27 -24.25
C ALA A 593 -8.73 -18.93 -22.86
N ALA A 594 -9.91 -19.36 -22.41
CA ALA A 594 -10.07 -20.13 -21.18
C ALA A 594 -9.36 -21.50 -21.27
N ALA A 595 -9.49 -22.20 -22.41
CA ALA A 595 -8.77 -23.46 -22.64
C ALA A 595 -7.25 -23.28 -22.71
N TYR A 596 -6.80 -22.16 -23.28
CA TYR A 596 -5.40 -21.76 -23.36
C TYR A 596 -4.81 -21.47 -21.98
N THR A 597 -5.53 -20.71 -21.15
CA THR A 597 -5.12 -20.38 -19.78
C THR A 597 -4.91 -21.64 -18.95
N ARG A 598 -5.88 -22.58 -18.97
CA ARG A 598 -5.74 -23.89 -18.29
C ARG A 598 -4.54 -24.69 -18.82
N ASN A 599 -4.28 -24.64 -20.13
CA ASN A 599 -3.13 -25.32 -20.72
C ASN A 599 -1.79 -24.69 -20.30
N CYS A 600 -1.73 -23.37 -20.09
CA CYS A 600 -0.55 -22.68 -19.56
C CYS A 600 -0.25 -23.12 -18.11
N GLU A 601 -1.29 -23.31 -17.28
CA GLU A 601 -1.12 -23.90 -15.95
C GLU A 601 -0.56 -25.31 -16.00
N ASP A 602 -1.08 -26.17 -16.90
CA ASP A 602 -0.56 -27.52 -17.08
C ASP A 602 0.89 -27.53 -17.60
N LEU A 603 1.26 -26.58 -18.47
CA LEU A 603 2.64 -26.37 -18.90
C LEU A 603 3.55 -26.00 -17.72
N ARG A 604 3.11 -25.09 -16.84
CA ARG A 604 3.84 -24.70 -15.63
C ARG A 604 4.03 -25.88 -14.68
N ILE A 605 2.97 -26.68 -14.45
CA ILE A 605 3.05 -27.91 -13.67
C ILE A 605 4.09 -28.87 -14.26
N GLY A 606 4.04 -29.08 -15.59
CA GLY A 606 5.01 -29.93 -16.28
C GLY A 606 6.46 -29.44 -16.17
N LYS A 607 6.69 -28.12 -16.16
CA LYS A 607 8.02 -27.53 -15.90
C LYS A 607 8.48 -27.83 -14.48
N TRP A 608 7.62 -27.61 -13.48
CA TRP A 608 7.94 -27.91 -12.08
C TRP A 608 8.17 -29.40 -11.80
N GLU A 609 7.47 -30.31 -12.47
CA GLU A 609 7.74 -31.75 -12.39
C GLU A 609 9.17 -32.10 -12.82
N ARG A 610 9.69 -31.42 -13.86
CA ARG A 610 11.08 -31.57 -14.31
C ARG A 610 12.04 -30.95 -13.30
N ASP A 611 11.76 -29.73 -12.85
CA ASP A 611 12.64 -28.99 -11.96
C ASP A 611 12.77 -29.65 -10.58
N HIS A 612 11.72 -30.33 -10.10
CA HIS A 612 11.75 -31.13 -8.88
C HIS A 612 12.89 -32.17 -8.88
N LEU A 613 13.15 -32.80 -10.03
CA LEU A 613 14.21 -33.80 -10.15
C LEU A 613 15.61 -33.21 -9.99
N ILE A 614 15.76 -31.92 -10.31
CA ILE A 614 16.99 -31.16 -10.13
C ILE A 614 17.11 -30.76 -8.66
N LEU A 615 16.05 -30.18 -8.09
CA LEU A 615 16.07 -29.67 -6.72
C LEU A 615 16.27 -30.74 -5.66
N ARG A 616 15.70 -31.94 -5.82
CA ARG A 616 15.89 -33.02 -4.82
C ARG A 616 17.34 -33.49 -4.71
N LYS A 617 18.18 -33.21 -5.72
CA LYS A 617 19.60 -33.60 -5.74
C LYS A 617 20.48 -32.57 -5.02
N ALA A 618 19.97 -31.38 -4.75
CA ALA A 618 20.69 -30.36 -4.01
C ALA A 618 20.70 -30.71 -2.52
N LYS A 619 21.74 -30.29 -1.81
CA LYS A 619 21.78 -30.29 -0.35
C LYS A 619 21.19 -29.02 0.25
N LEU A 620 21.26 -27.91 -0.49
CA LEU A 620 20.79 -26.61 -0.05
C LEU A 620 20.11 -25.86 -1.19
N ILE A 621 19.00 -25.19 -0.88
CA ILE A 621 18.28 -24.34 -1.82
C ILE A 621 18.14 -22.95 -1.21
N GLY A 622 18.63 -21.93 -1.90
CA GLY A 622 18.50 -20.53 -1.51
C GLY A 622 17.45 -19.78 -2.34
N MET A 623 16.58 -18.99 -1.70
CA MET A 623 15.57 -18.14 -2.36
C MET A 623 15.16 -16.95 -1.50
N THR A 624 14.54 -15.92 -2.06
CA THR A 624 13.98 -14.81 -1.25
C THR A 624 12.73 -15.24 -0.48
N ALA A 625 12.30 -14.45 0.51
CA ALA A 625 11.06 -14.70 1.26
C ALA A 625 9.82 -14.72 0.33
N THR A 626 9.78 -13.85 -0.68
CA THR A 626 8.79 -13.89 -1.77
C THR A 626 8.89 -15.18 -2.59
N GLY A 627 10.10 -15.70 -2.79
CA GLY A 627 10.39 -16.98 -3.43
C GLY A 627 9.75 -18.18 -2.73
N LEU A 628 9.69 -18.19 -1.39
CA LEU A 628 9.01 -19.24 -0.61
C LEU A 628 7.53 -19.36 -0.98
N SER A 629 6.87 -18.23 -1.24
CA SER A 629 5.47 -18.18 -1.64
C SER A 629 5.29 -18.59 -3.11
N LYS A 630 6.10 -18.02 -4.00
CA LYS A 630 6.05 -18.23 -5.45
C LYS A 630 6.36 -19.67 -5.87
N TYR A 631 7.41 -20.26 -5.30
CA TYR A 631 7.86 -21.62 -5.62
C TYR A 631 7.29 -22.67 -4.65
N ARG A 632 6.30 -22.31 -3.82
CA ARG A 632 5.79 -23.14 -2.73
C ARG A 632 5.44 -24.57 -3.15
N ALA A 633 4.81 -24.76 -4.30
CA ALA A 633 4.48 -26.09 -4.82
C ALA A 633 5.71 -26.98 -4.99
N LEU A 634 6.77 -26.37 -5.53
CA LEU A 634 8.03 -27.02 -5.82
C LEU A 634 8.82 -27.29 -4.52
N ILE A 635 8.84 -26.33 -3.59
CA ILE A 635 9.51 -26.50 -2.29
C ILE A 635 8.78 -27.51 -1.41
N SER A 636 7.45 -27.49 -1.37
CA SER A 636 6.65 -28.51 -0.68
C SER A 636 6.94 -29.92 -1.22
N SER A 637 7.15 -30.05 -2.53
CA SER A 637 7.45 -31.35 -3.16
C SER A 637 8.80 -31.95 -2.75
N VAL A 638 9.79 -31.14 -2.34
CA VAL A 638 11.09 -31.63 -1.85
C VAL A 638 11.09 -31.95 -0.36
N LYS A 639 10.00 -31.63 0.36
CA LYS A 639 9.78 -31.95 1.78
C LYS A 639 10.92 -31.52 2.71
N PRO A 640 11.32 -30.23 2.71
CA PRO A 640 12.40 -29.77 3.57
C PRO A 640 12.06 -29.94 5.04
N LYS A 641 13.04 -30.37 5.85
CA LYS A 641 12.93 -30.48 7.31
C LYS A 641 13.32 -29.17 8.02
N ILE A 642 14.28 -28.44 7.44
CA ILE A 642 14.93 -27.28 8.04
C ILE A 642 14.76 -26.07 7.12
N ILE A 643 14.33 -24.95 7.69
CA ILE A 643 14.30 -23.65 7.02
C ILE A 643 15.00 -22.61 7.89
N LEU A 644 15.95 -21.89 7.30
CA LEU A 644 16.63 -20.75 7.92
C LEU A 644 16.28 -19.47 7.16
N ILE A 645 15.81 -18.45 7.88
CA ILE A 645 15.42 -17.15 7.33
C ILE A 645 16.30 -16.07 7.95
N GLU A 646 17.18 -15.46 7.15
CA GLU A 646 17.96 -14.28 7.53
C GLU A 646 17.20 -13.00 7.24
N GLU A 647 17.47 -11.96 8.05
CA GLU A 647 16.73 -10.68 8.05
C GLU A 647 15.23 -10.88 8.27
N ALA A 648 14.86 -11.89 9.07
CA ALA A 648 13.48 -12.23 9.37
C ALA A 648 12.71 -11.10 10.10
N ALA A 649 13.42 -10.15 10.69
CA ALA A 649 12.82 -9.01 11.37
C ALA A 649 12.35 -7.89 10.43
N GLU A 650 12.89 -7.82 9.21
CA GLU A 650 12.52 -6.84 8.18
C GLU A 650 11.31 -7.30 7.34
N VAL A 651 10.86 -8.54 7.52
CA VAL A 651 9.77 -9.14 6.76
C VAL A 651 8.49 -9.13 7.58
N ILE A 652 7.41 -8.59 7.01
CA ILE A 652 6.07 -8.73 7.58
C ILE A 652 5.72 -10.22 7.78
N GLU A 653 4.79 -10.51 8.67
CA GLU A 653 4.62 -11.87 9.18
C GLU A 653 4.15 -12.90 8.14
N ALA A 654 3.32 -12.50 7.19
CA ALA A 654 2.68 -13.42 6.23
C ALA A 654 3.67 -14.20 5.33
N PRO A 655 4.66 -13.59 4.67
CA PRO A 655 5.70 -14.32 3.93
C PRO A 655 6.47 -15.34 4.78
N ILE A 656 6.69 -15.07 6.07
CA ILE A 656 7.35 -16.02 6.99
C ILE A 656 6.39 -17.14 7.39
N ALA A 657 5.11 -16.85 7.62
CA ALA A 657 4.09 -17.86 7.90
C ALA A 657 4.00 -18.91 6.78
N VAL A 658 4.22 -18.48 5.54
CA VAL A 658 4.32 -19.38 4.39
C VAL A 658 5.49 -20.35 4.52
N ALA A 659 6.54 -20.11 5.31
CA ALA A 659 7.59 -21.11 5.52
C ALA A 659 7.11 -22.37 6.29
N CYS A 660 5.95 -22.35 6.96
CA CYS A 660 5.39 -23.48 7.71
C CYS A 660 4.85 -24.60 6.79
N LEU A 661 5.70 -25.25 6.01
CA LEU A 661 5.39 -26.43 5.20
C LEU A 661 5.18 -27.66 6.09
N ASP A 662 4.26 -28.57 5.73
CA ASP A 662 3.94 -29.80 6.48
C ASP A 662 5.15 -30.62 6.97
N SER A 663 6.26 -30.62 6.21
CA SER A 663 7.49 -31.38 6.51
C SER A 663 8.46 -30.68 7.45
N VAL A 664 8.26 -29.38 7.73
CA VAL A 664 9.19 -28.57 8.52
C VAL A 664 9.14 -28.99 9.97
N GLN A 665 10.31 -29.31 10.50
CA GLN A 665 10.52 -29.68 11.90
C GLN A 665 11.37 -28.63 12.62
N HIS A 666 12.02 -27.73 11.89
CA HIS A 666 12.98 -26.78 12.42
C HIS A 666 12.98 -25.48 11.62
N MET A 667 12.61 -24.39 12.29
CA MET A 667 12.59 -23.04 11.74
C MET A 667 13.56 -22.14 12.51
N ILE A 668 14.49 -21.51 11.78
CA ILE A 668 15.53 -20.65 12.34
C ILE A 668 15.29 -19.24 11.82
N LEU A 669 14.99 -18.30 12.71
CA LEU A 669 14.76 -16.89 12.41
C LEU A 669 15.94 -16.07 12.92
N VAL A 670 16.67 -15.43 12.01
CA VAL A 670 17.80 -14.57 12.34
C VAL A 670 17.50 -13.16 11.84
N GLY A 671 17.64 -12.16 12.69
CA GLY A 671 17.32 -10.78 12.32
C GLY A 671 17.58 -9.78 13.43
N ASP A 672 17.14 -8.54 13.21
CA ASP A 672 17.23 -7.46 14.21
C ASP A 672 15.94 -6.63 14.23
N HIS A 673 15.07 -6.89 15.22
CA HIS A 673 13.78 -6.20 15.35
C HIS A 673 13.89 -4.76 15.86
N GLN A 674 15.09 -4.30 16.22
CA GLN A 674 15.33 -2.91 16.62
C GLN A 674 15.85 -2.06 15.45
N GLN A 675 15.96 -2.65 14.25
CA GLN A 675 16.23 -1.95 12.99
C GLN A 675 14.92 -1.52 12.32
N LEU A 676 14.99 -1.29 11.00
CA LEU A 676 13.85 -0.92 10.17
C LEU A 676 12.81 -2.05 10.15
N LYS A 677 11.55 -1.66 10.25
CA LYS A 677 10.40 -2.56 10.14
C LYS A 677 10.06 -2.84 8.68
N GLY A 678 9.15 -3.80 8.47
CA GLY A 678 8.52 -3.98 7.17
C GLY A 678 7.72 -2.74 6.76
N HIS A 679 7.57 -2.52 5.45
CA HIS A 679 6.77 -1.44 4.89
C HIS A 679 5.51 -1.99 4.21
N CYS A 680 4.40 -1.26 4.35
CA CYS A 680 3.13 -1.52 3.69
C CYS A 680 2.93 -0.56 2.51
N ALA A 681 2.13 -0.97 1.52
CA ALA A 681 1.73 -0.07 0.44
C ALA A 681 0.68 0.96 0.91
N VAL A 682 -0.17 0.55 1.85
CA VAL A 682 -1.18 1.36 2.52
C VAL A 682 -0.67 1.70 3.92
N GLN A 683 -0.29 2.97 4.11
CA GLN A 683 0.24 3.44 5.39
C GLN A 683 -0.75 3.29 6.55
N ASP A 684 -2.06 3.37 6.29
CA ASP A 684 -3.11 3.20 7.31
C ASP A 684 -3.14 1.78 7.92
N LEU A 685 -2.48 0.79 7.31
CA LEU A 685 -2.34 -0.56 7.85
C LEU A 685 -1.10 -0.73 8.75
N GLU A 686 -0.20 0.26 8.76
CA GLU A 686 0.94 0.31 9.66
C GLU A 686 0.45 0.82 11.03
N GLY A 687 0.75 0.08 12.10
CA GLY A 687 0.33 0.52 13.44
C GLY A 687 -1.13 0.28 13.84
N GLU A 688 -1.54 0.71 15.05
CA GLU A 688 -2.92 0.59 15.54
C GLU A 688 -3.96 1.13 14.55
N PRO A 689 -5.08 0.41 14.35
CA PRO A 689 -5.41 -0.85 15.00
C PRO A 689 -4.77 -2.08 14.33
N PHE A 690 -4.16 -1.96 13.14
CA PHE A 690 -3.90 -3.08 12.23
C PHE A 690 -2.51 -3.73 12.31
N HIS A 691 -1.44 -2.99 12.62
CA HIS A 691 -0.07 -3.45 12.87
C HIS A 691 0.50 -4.41 11.80
N LEU A 692 0.25 -4.17 10.52
CA LEU A 692 0.75 -5.04 9.45
C LEU A 692 2.28 -4.94 9.28
N ASP A 693 2.88 -3.82 9.70
CA ASP A 693 4.33 -3.53 9.70
C ASP A 693 5.14 -4.42 10.66
N VAL A 694 4.47 -5.05 11.63
CA VAL A 694 5.13 -5.87 12.66
C VAL A 694 5.49 -7.25 12.12
N SER A 695 6.79 -7.58 12.20
CA SER A 695 7.30 -8.89 11.77
C SER A 695 6.92 -10.02 12.73
N MET A 696 6.91 -11.26 12.23
CA MET A 696 6.77 -12.45 13.07
C MET A 696 7.85 -12.45 14.17
N PHE A 697 9.09 -12.10 13.79
CA PHE A 697 10.22 -12.03 14.72
C PHE A 697 9.92 -11.10 15.88
N GLU A 698 9.52 -9.86 15.59
CA GLU A 698 9.23 -8.84 16.60
C GLU A 698 8.07 -9.27 17.51
N ARG A 699 6.98 -9.80 16.93
CA ARG A 699 5.81 -10.27 17.68
C ARG A 699 6.17 -11.40 18.65
N LEU A 700 6.94 -12.38 18.21
CA LEU A 700 7.33 -13.52 19.06
C LEU A 700 8.24 -13.07 20.21
N VAL A 701 9.20 -12.19 19.93
CA VAL A 701 10.10 -11.64 20.97
C VAL A 701 9.32 -10.82 22.00
N LYS A 702 8.42 -9.92 21.56
CA LYS A 702 7.58 -9.11 22.44
C LYS A 702 6.69 -9.94 23.38
N ASN A 703 6.26 -11.11 22.93
CA ASN A 703 5.41 -12.01 23.71
C ASN A 703 6.19 -13.06 24.54
N GLY A 704 7.51 -12.91 24.65
CA GLY A 704 8.33 -13.73 25.57
C GLY A 704 8.70 -15.11 25.04
N VAL A 705 8.59 -15.35 23.73
CA VAL A 705 9.18 -16.56 23.12
C VAL A 705 10.71 -16.48 23.24
N GLY A 706 11.35 -17.57 23.67
CA GLY A 706 12.79 -17.59 23.95
C GLY A 706 13.66 -17.19 22.76
N TYR A 707 14.56 -16.23 22.95
CA TYR A 707 15.50 -15.75 21.95
C TYR A 707 16.89 -15.50 22.55
N VAL A 708 17.93 -15.52 21.72
CA VAL A 708 19.31 -15.15 22.10
C VAL A 708 19.72 -13.90 21.34
N ALA A 709 20.25 -12.92 22.07
CA ALA A 709 20.81 -11.71 21.50
C ALA A 709 22.35 -11.77 21.44
N LEU A 710 22.90 -11.46 20.27
CA LEU A 710 24.33 -11.28 20.09
C LEU A 710 24.78 -9.93 20.70
N SER A 711 25.92 -9.92 21.39
CA SER A 711 26.34 -8.76 22.19
C SER A 711 27.68 -8.14 21.79
N LEU A 712 28.50 -8.82 20.98
CA LEU A 712 29.86 -8.39 20.67
C LEU A 712 30.02 -7.96 19.20
N GLN A 713 30.14 -6.67 18.95
CA GLN A 713 30.27 -6.10 17.60
C GLN A 713 31.73 -6.03 17.12
N ARG A 714 31.93 -6.28 15.82
CA ARG A 714 33.24 -6.36 15.14
C ARG A 714 33.38 -5.38 13.96
N ARG A 715 32.35 -4.60 13.66
CA ARG A 715 32.25 -3.73 12.47
C ARG A 715 32.58 -2.27 12.77
N MET A 716 32.00 -1.71 13.83
CA MET A 716 32.05 -0.28 14.12
C MET A 716 33.22 0.04 15.05
N VAL A 717 33.86 1.19 14.86
CA VAL A 717 34.79 1.71 15.88
C VAL A 717 33.99 2.17 17.10
N PRO A 718 34.58 2.15 18.32
CA PRO A 718 33.84 2.49 19.55
C PRO A 718 33.14 3.86 19.51
N GLU A 719 33.72 4.84 18.81
CA GLU A 719 33.13 6.17 18.63
C GLU A 719 31.78 6.14 17.89
N ILE A 720 31.67 5.34 16.81
CA ILE A 720 30.43 5.19 16.04
C ILE A 720 29.44 4.34 16.82
N ARG A 721 29.91 3.24 17.43
CA ARG A 721 29.06 2.33 18.21
C ARG A 721 28.33 3.06 19.35
N ARG A 722 28.96 4.04 20.01
CA ARG A 722 28.33 4.86 21.06
C ARG A 722 27.09 5.62 20.58
N LEU A 723 27.01 5.99 19.30
CA LEU A 723 25.82 6.65 18.74
C LEU A 723 24.59 5.73 18.72
N LEU A 724 24.80 4.41 18.82
CA LEU A 724 23.74 3.40 18.79
C LEU A 724 23.29 2.93 20.19
N GLU A 725 23.92 3.41 21.26
CA GLU A 725 23.59 3.06 22.65
C GLU A 725 22.11 3.33 23.03
N PRO A 726 21.45 4.41 22.54
CA PRO A 726 20.03 4.62 22.80
C PRO A 726 19.10 3.54 22.21
N ILE A 727 19.55 2.81 21.19
CA ILE A 727 18.77 1.79 20.48
C ILE A 727 19.03 0.41 21.11
N TYR A 728 20.31 0.05 21.24
CA TYR A 728 20.71 -1.32 21.60
C TYR A 728 21.18 -1.48 23.06
N GLY A 729 21.27 -0.40 23.83
CA GLY A 729 21.88 -0.42 25.16
C GLY A 729 23.37 -0.78 25.12
N GLU A 730 23.79 -1.76 25.92
CA GLU A 730 25.21 -2.13 26.09
C GLU A 730 25.74 -3.11 25.03
N LEU A 731 25.99 -2.60 23.81
CA LEU A 731 26.72 -3.35 22.77
C LEU A 731 28.25 -3.31 23.04
N GLN A 732 28.91 -4.47 23.08
CA GLN A 732 30.33 -4.60 23.42
C GLN A 732 31.24 -4.56 22.18
N ASP A 733 32.44 -3.98 22.32
CA ASP A 733 33.41 -3.86 21.23
C ASP A 733 34.43 -5.01 21.22
N HIS A 734 34.57 -5.72 20.10
CA HIS A 734 35.63 -6.69 19.93
C HIS A 734 37.02 -6.04 19.80
N ARG A 735 38.08 -6.71 20.27
CA ARG A 735 39.49 -6.26 20.17
C ARG A 735 39.91 -5.84 18.74
N SER A 736 39.29 -6.40 17.70
CA SER A 736 39.61 -6.07 16.29
C SER A 736 39.28 -4.62 15.97
N VAL A 737 38.19 -4.05 16.50
CA VAL A 737 37.78 -2.67 16.18
C VAL A 737 38.62 -1.62 16.89
N LEU A 738 39.26 -1.99 18.01
CA LEU A 738 40.15 -1.11 18.76
C LEU A 738 41.43 -0.78 17.98
N ARG A 739 41.90 -1.73 17.16
CA ARG A 739 43.20 -1.67 16.45
C ARG A 739 43.09 -1.36 14.95
N ARG A 740 41.96 -0.80 14.49
CA ARG A 740 41.80 -0.40 13.09
C ARG A 740 42.82 0.67 12.67
N PRO A 741 43.36 0.60 11.44
CA PRO A 741 44.30 1.59 10.93
C PRO A 741 43.67 2.98 10.87
N LYS A 742 44.51 4.02 10.95
CA LYS A 742 44.08 5.41 10.84
C LYS A 742 43.78 5.74 9.37
N VAL A 743 42.83 6.66 9.15
CA VAL A 743 42.54 7.16 7.80
C VAL A 743 43.62 8.18 7.41
N PRO A 744 44.34 7.98 6.28
CA PRO A 744 45.34 8.94 5.80
C PRO A 744 44.77 10.35 5.69
N GLY A 745 45.50 11.34 6.20
CA GLY A 745 45.09 12.75 6.18
C GLY A 745 44.08 13.17 7.26
N MET A 746 43.59 12.27 8.12
CA MET A 746 42.58 12.57 9.15
C MET A 746 43.10 12.56 10.61
N GLY A 747 44.38 12.26 10.84
CA GLY A 747 44.97 12.26 12.19
C GLY A 747 44.49 11.08 13.06
N ASP A 748 44.26 11.35 14.36
CA ASP A 748 43.96 10.32 15.38
C ASP A 748 42.46 10.07 15.60
N LEU A 749 41.61 11.02 15.20
CA LEU A 749 40.16 10.92 15.34
C LEU A 749 39.56 10.11 14.19
N ARG A 750 38.46 9.39 14.47
CA ARG A 750 37.83 8.48 13.50
C ARG A 750 36.42 8.91 13.09
N SER A 751 35.83 9.83 13.83
CA SER A 751 34.52 10.44 13.55
C SER A 751 34.66 11.97 13.57
N PHE A 752 34.05 12.62 12.57
CA PHE A 752 34.05 14.07 12.44
C PHE A 752 32.64 14.54 12.13
N PHE A 753 32.18 15.56 12.84
CA PHE A 753 30.93 16.24 12.57
C PHE A 753 31.25 17.65 12.08
N PHE A 754 30.76 17.98 10.89
CA PHE A 754 30.86 19.32 10.33
C PHE A 754 29.46 19.95 10.34
N SER A 755 29.33 21.09 10.99
CA SER A 755 28.07 21.85 11.02
C SER A 755 28.21 23.10 10.15
N HIS A 756 27.14 23.43 9.42
CA HIS A 756 27.05 24.63 8.61
C HIS A 756 25.63 25.18 8.60
N SER A 757 25.49 26.43 8.16
CA SER A 757 24.21 27.11 7.93
C SER A 757 23.98 27.47 6.46
N TRP A 758 24.66 26.78 5.54
CA TRP A 758 24.56 27.02 4.09
C TRP A 758 23.15 26.75 3.57
N PRO A 759 22.50 27.67 2.86
CA PRO A 759 21.09 27.52 2.50
C PRO A 759 20.87 26.29 1.59
N GLU A 760 19.88 25.48 1.96
CA GLU A 760 19.35 24.41 1.11
C GLU A 760 18.50 24.97 -0.04
N SER A 761 18.41 24.21 -1.13
CA SER A 761 17.54 24.45 -2.28
C SER A 761 16.73 23.19 -2.59
N SER A 762 15.71 23.31 -3.44
CA SER A 762 14.95 22.18 -4.00
C SER A 762 15.21 22.07 -5.50
N ASP A 763 15.29 20.85 -6.02
CA ASP A 763 15.27 20.61 -7.46
C ASP A 763 13.82 20.67 -8.01
N SER A 764 13.65 20.42 -9.30
CA SER A 764 12.33 20.40 -9.97
C SER A 764 11.36 19.35 -9.40
N LEU A 765 11.86 18.40 -8.60
CA LEU A 765 11.11 17.33 -7.95
C LEU A 765 10.92 17.60 -6.45
N ALA A 766 11.11 18.84 -6.02
CA ALA A 766 11.13 19.27 -4.62
C ALA A 766 12.20 18.58 -3.74
N SER A 767 13.03 17.69 -4.30
CA SER A 767 14.09 16.99 -3.59
C SER A 767 15.14 17.99 -3.12
N LYS A 768 15.51 17.91 -1.85
CA LYS A 768 16.42 18.88 -1.25
C LYS A 768 17.85 18.65 -1.71
N TYR A 769 18.58 19.72 -1.89
CA TYR A 769 20.01 19.71 -2.14
C TYR A 769 20.67 20.95 -1.55
N ASN A 770 21.96 20.84 -1.24
CA ASN A 770 22.78 21.93 -0.74
C ASN A 770 24.05 21.99 -1.58
N ALA A 771 24.15 23.04 -2.40
CA ALA A 771 25.23 23.15 -3.39
C ALA A 771 26.61 23.29 -2.73
N LEU A 772 26.71 24.08 -1.65
CA LEU A 772 27.97 24.31 -0.94
C LEU A 772 28.41 23.05 -0.19
N GLU A 773 27.46 22.33 0.43
CA GLU A 773 27.74 21.03 1.04
C GLU A 773 28.21 20.01 0.00
N ALA A 774 27.57 19.96 -1.18
CA ALA A 774 27.97 19.06 -2.25
C ALA A 774 29.40 19.37 -2.76
N GLU A 775 29.76 20.65 -2.92
CA GLU A 775 31.11 21.07 -3.28
C GLU A 775 32.14 20.71 -2.20
N MET A 776 31.81 20.95 -0.93
CA MET A 776 32.66 20.56 0.20
C MET A 776 32.90 19.05 0.22
N ILE A 777 31.85 18.24 0.05
CA ILE A 777 31.95 16.78 0.04
C ILE A 777 32.85 16.31 -1.10
N VAL A 778 32.69 16.88 -2.31
CA VAL A 778 33.55 16.55 -3.46
C VAL A 778 35.00 16.92 -3.20
N GLY A 779 35.25 18.11 -2.65
CA GLY A 779 36.60 18.55 -2.27
C GLY A 779 37.22 17.65 -1.21
N PHE A 780 36.45 17.26 -0.19
CA PHE A 780 36.89 16.38 0.88
C PHE A 780 37.16 14.95 0.38
N PHE A 781 36.32 14.43 -0.50
CA PHE A 781 36.54 13.15 -1.17
C PHE A 781 37.87 13.16 -1.92
N VAL A 782 38.12 14.19 -2.74
CA VAL A 782 39.39 14.34 -3.48
C VAL A 782 40.58 14.47 -2.53
N TYR A 783 40.43 15.20 -1.42
CA TYR A 783 41.47 15.31 -0.40
C TYR A 783 41.88 13.94 0.17
N LEU A 784 40.91 13.08 0.50
CA LEU A 784 41.20 11.71 0.97
C LEU A 784 41.95 10.91 -0.09
N VAL A 785 41.51 10.99 -1.36
CA VAL A 785 42.17 10.32 -2.48
C VAL A 785 43.62 10.79 -2.66
N LEU A 786 43.86 12.10 -2.60
CA LEU A 786 45.22 12.67 -2.69
C LEU A 786 46.13 12.29 -1.52
N ASN A 787 45.55 11.97 -0.35
CA ASN A 787 46.28 11.44 0.80
C ASN A 787 46.50 9.92 0.73
N GLY A 788 46.14 9.26 -0.37
CA GLY A 788 46.40 7.85 -0.62
C GLY A 788 45.25 6.91 -0.27
N VAL A 789 44.04 7.41 -0.06
CA VAL A 789 42.83 6.58 0.06
C VAL A 789 42.35 6.14 -1.32
N LEU A 790 42.04 4.86 -1.51
CA LEU A 790 41.48 4.38 -2.77
C LEU A 790 40.02 4.83 -2.93
N VAL A 791 39.62 5.16 -4.15
CA VAL A 791 38.26 5.61 -4.48
C VAL A 791 37.21 4.58 -4.07
N ASP A 792 37.50 3.28 -4.28
CA ASP A 792 36.60 2.18 -3.92
C ASP A 792 36.35 2.06 -2.40
N ASN A 793 37.24 2.61 -1.57
CA ASN A 793 37.14 2.56 -0.11
C ASN A 793 36.26 3.69 0.48
N ILE A 794 35.71 4.57 -0.37
CA ILE A 794 34.90 5.71 0.06
C ILE A 794 33.50 5.61 -0.55
N THR A 795 32.48 5.65 0.30
CA THR A 795 31.08 5.83 -0.11
C THR A 795 30.57 7.18 0.36
N VAL A 796 29.85 7.90 -0.52
CA VAL A 796 29.08 9.09 -0.14
C VAL A 796 27.60 8.73 -0.02
N LEU A 797 27.01 9.01 1.14
CA LEU A 797 25.60 8.79 1.43
C LEU A 797 24.86 10.13 1.52
N THR A 798 23.59 10.14 1.12
CA THR A 798 22.70 11.28 1.33
C THR A 798 21.25 10.84 1.46
N PHE A 799 20.42 11.60 2.17
CA PHE A 799 18.99 11.30 2.27
C PHE A 799 18.18 11.76 1.04
N TYR A 800 18.76 12.58 0.16
CA TYR A 800 18.02 13.22 -0.92
C TYR A 800 18.62 12.95 -2.30
N ASN A 801 17.76 12.49 -3.21
CA ASN A 801 18.14 12.25 -4.60
C ASN A 801 18.63 13.52 -5.33
N GLY A 802 18.06 14.69 -5.01
CA GLY A 802 18.54 15.98 -5.53
C GLY A 802 20.01 16.23 -5.18
N GLN A 803 20.38 15.98 -3.93
CA GLN A 803 21.77 16.09 -3.47
C GLN A 803 22.68 15.05 -4.13
N ARG A 804 22.24 13.79 -4.22
CA ARG A 804 22.99 12.72 -4.90
C ARG A 804 23.34 13.11 -6.34
N LYS A 805 22.35 13.56 -7.11
CA LYS A 805 22.54 14.04 -8.49
C LYS A 805 23.55 15.20 -8.55
N LYS A 806 23.48 16.14 -7.61
CA LYS A 806 24.38 17.28 -7.53
C LYS A 806 25.84 16.85 -7.28
N ILE A 807 26.07 15.97 -6.29
CA ILE A 807 27.39 15.44 -5.96
C ILE A 807 27.97 14.67 -7.16
N LEU A 808 27.20 13.76 -7.77
CA LEU A 808 27.65 13.00 -8.94
C LEU A 808 28.04 13.91 -10.11
N LYS A 809 27.27 14.97 -10.37
CA LYS A 809 27.60 15.95 -11.41
C LYS A 809 28.92 16.65 -11.14
N LEU A 810 29.18 17.05 -9.90
CA LEU A 810 30.44 17.68 -9.50
C LEU A 810 31.63 16.71 -9.59
N MET A 811 31.47 15.47 -9.11
CA MET A 811 32.49 14.42 -9.21
C MET A 811 32.89 14.14 -10.67
N ARG A 812 31.92 13.98 -11.58
CA ARG A 812 32.18 13.72 -13.01
C ARG A 812 32.94 14.85 -13.70
N ASN A 813 32.70 16.09 -13.29
CA ASN A 813 33.35 17.27 -13.84
C ASN A 813 34.75 17.51 -13.25
N HIS A 814 35.13 16.79 -12.20
CA HIS A 814 36.41 17.00 -11.52
C HIS A 814 37.57 16.31 -12.28
N PRO A 815 38.64 17.02 -12.67
CA PRO A 815 39.70 16.48 -13.54
C PRO A 815 40.37 15.21 -13.02
N TYR A 816 40.50 15.07 -11.70
CA TYR A 816 41.15 13.91 -11.05
C TYR A 816 40.27 12.67 -10.93
N LEU A 817 38.95 12.80 -11.14
CA LEU A 817 37.98 11.71 -10.97
C LEU A 817 37.36 11.26 -12.31
N GLN A 818 37.77 11.87 -13.42
CA GLN A 818 37.30 11.50 -14.75
C GLN A 818 37.68 10.04 -15.08
N GLY A 819 36.67 9.24 -15.42
CA GLY A 819 36.84 7.82 -15.77
C GLY A 819 36.93 6.86 -14.59
N GLN A 820 36.82 7.34 -13.34
CA GLN A 820 36.75 6.49 -12.15
C GLN A 820 35.29 6.31 -11.70
N TYR A 821 34.95 5.12 -11.20
CA TYR A 821 33.65 4.85 -10.62
C TYR A 821 33.61 5.40 -9.19
N VAL A 822 32.65 6.28 -8.88
CA VAL A 822 32.49 6.90 -7.57
C VAL A 822 31.13 6.52 -7.01
N LYS A 823 31.11 5.95 -5.80
CA LYS A 823 29.87 5.45 -5.17
C LYS A 823 29.18 6.56 -4.39
N VAL A 824 28.08 7.09 -4.95
CA VAL A 824 27.20 8.08 -4.32
C VAL A 824 25.76 7.57 -4.39
N VAL A 825 25.18 7.25 -3.24
CA VAL A 825 23.88 6.58 -3.14
C VAL A 825 23.01 7.21 -2.06
N THR A 826 21.71 6.95 -2.11
CA THR A 826 20.83 7.32 -1.00
C THR A 826 20.97 6.35 0.18
N VAL A 827 20.58 6.77 1.39
CA VAL A 827 20.68 5.90 2.58
C VAL A 827 19.87 4.62 2.40
N ASP A 828 18.66 4.70 1.86
CA ASP A 828 17.79 3.54 1.62
C ASP A 828 18.40 2.56 0.60
N SER A 829 19.06 3.10 -0.43
CA SER A 829 19.77 2.31 -1.44
C SER A 829 21.06 1.66 -0.94
N TYR A 830 21.56 2.03 0.24
CA TYR A 830 22.82 1.52 0.82
C TYR A 830 22.61 0.40 1.86
N GLN A 831 21.37 -0.05 2.05
CA GLN A 831 21.06 -1.11 3.00
C GLN A 831 21.79 -2.42 2.66
N GLY A 832 22.35 -3.07 3.68
CA GLY A 832 23.11 -4.31 3.52
C GLY A 832 24.53 -4.15 2.96
N GLU A 833 24.95 -2.94 2.58
CA GLU A 833 26.30 -2.66 2.10
C GLU A 833 27.22 -2.10 3.19
N GLU A 834 28.54 -2.19 2.98
CA GLU A 834 29.55 -1.63 3.87
C GLU A 834 30.72 -1.02 3.09
N ASN A 835 31.40 -0.04 3.70
CA ASN A 835 32.65 0.51 3.19
C ASN A 835 33.53 1.01 4.34
N ASP A 836 34.82 1.16 4.09
CA ASP A 836 35.79 1.58 5.10
C ASP A 836 35.55 3.03 5.55
N ILE A 837 35.18 3.91 4.61
CA ILE A 837 34.92 5.33 4.86
C ILE A 837 33.55 5.69 4.30
N VAL A 838 32.73 6.29 5.16
CA VAL A 838 31.41 6.82 4.81
C VAL A 838 31.41 8.32 5.00
N ILE A 839 31.06 9.07 3.95
CA ILE A 839 30.81 10.51 4.01
C ILE A 839 29.29 10.71 3.92
N LEU A 840 28.67 11.21 5.00
CA LEU A 840 27.23 11.43 5.05
C LEU A 840 26.88 12.90 4.80
N SER A 841 26.04 13.15 3.79
CA SER A 841 25.45 14.45 3.48
C SER A 841 24.03 14.53 4.05
N LEU A 842 23.83 15.40 5.03
CA LEU A 842 22.52 15.60 5.66
C LEU A 842 21.65 16.61 4.90
N VAL A 843 22.26 17.49 4.09
CA VAL A 843 21.60 18.45 3.18
C VAL A 843 20.86 19.58 3.87
N ARG A 844 20.11 19.25 4.93
CA ARG A 844 19.14 20.14 5.53
C ARG A 844 19.81 21.22 6.34
N SER A 845 19.55 22.45 5.92
CA SER A 845 20.16 23.65 6.44
C SER A 845 19.24 24.82 6.12
N SER A 846 18.06 24.77 6.74
CA SER A 846 17.05 25.82 6.64
C SER A 846 17.36 26.92 7.65
N ILE A 847 17.27 28.18 7.21
CA ILE A 847 17.35 29.39 8.07
C ILE A 847 16.31 29.35 9.19
N ALA A 848 15.27 28.56 8.97
CA ALA A 848 14.12 28.36 9.81
C ALA A 848 14.37 27.37 11.00
N LYS A 849 15.54 26.70 11.08
CA LYS A 849 15.87 25.70 12.13
C LYS A 849 14.98 24.45 12.18
N GLY A 850 14.23 24.14 11.12
CA GLY A 850 13.58 22.83 10.99
C GLY A 850 14.60 21.69 10.90
N ILE A 851 14.76 20.93 11.98
CA ILE A 851 15.68 19.78 12.05
C ILE A 851 15.09 18.66 11.23
N GLY A 852 15.84 18.19 10.24
CA GLY A 852 15.26 17.36 9.20
C GLY A 852 15.15 15.88 9.46
N PHE A 853 15.66 15.39 10.60
CA PHE A 853 15.76 13.96 10.95
C PHE A 853 16.01 13.67 12.46
N LEU A 854 15.85 14.65 13.37
CA LEU A 854 16.05 14.42 14.81
C LEU A 854 14.87 15.01 15.58
N TYR A 855 14.05 14.12 16.11
CA TYR A 855 12.83 14.41 16.84
C TYR A 855 13.10 14.39 18.36
N VAL A 856 12.47 15.32 19.09
CA VAL A 856 12.25 15.27 20.54
C VAL A 856 10.73 15.25 20.72
N ASN A 857 10.16 14.10 21.08
CA ASN A 857 8.73 13.75 21.12
C ASN A 857 7.71 14.82 21.56
N PRO A 858 6.92 15.43 20.66
CA PRO A 858 5.53 15.80 20.95
C PRO A 858 4.64 14.55 21.05
N GLN A 859 3.74 14.52 22.04
CA GLN A 859 2.80 13.43 22.28
C GLN A 859 1.42 13.75 21.65
N PRO A 860 0.73 12.76 21.05
CA PRO A 860 -0.66 12.92 20.61
C PRO A 860 -1.54 13.17 21.82
N ILE A 861 -2.53 14.05 21.69
CA ILE A 861 -3.55 14.21 22.75
C ILE A 861 -4.94 13.88 22.22
N GLY A 862 -5.20 14.08 20.93
CA GLY A 862 -6.41 13.61 20.27
C GLY A 862 -6.49 13.97 18.78
N MET A 863 -7.24 13.17 18.02
CA MET A 863 -7.57 13.44 16.62
C MET A 863 -9.02 13.95 16.52
N GLY A 864 -9.19 15.17 16.02
CA GLY A 864 -10.52 15.77 15.79
C GLY A 864 -10.90 15.73 14.31
N SER A 865 -12.17 15.95 13.99
CA SER A 865 -12.71 15.90 12.62
C SER A 865 -12.09 16.89 11.60
N PHE A 866 -11.15 17.76 12.02
CA PHE A 866 -10.57 18.83 11.18
C PHE A 866 -9.07 19.02 11.38
N GLY A 867 -8.37 18.08 12.03
CA GLY A 867 -6.94 18.17 12.21
C GLY A 867 -6.41 17.40 13.42
N LEU A 868 -5.10 17.18 13.39
CA LEU A 868 -4.32 16.62 14.48
C LEU A 868 -4.13 17.65 15.60
N VAL A 869 -4.14 17.19 16.86
CA VAL A 869 -3.77 18.02 18.03
C VAL A 869 -2.63 17.34 18.81
N CYS A 870 -1.52 18.05 18.97
CA CYS A 870 -0.32 17.57 19.67
C CYS A 870 -0.02 18.42 20.91
N SER A 871 0.54 17.80 21.94
CA SER A 871 1.20 18.54 23.02
C SER A 871 2.54 19.05 22.53
N ALA A 872 2.84 20.32 22.74
CA ALA A 872 4.19 20.83 22.61
C ALA A 872 4.58 21.64 23.84
N PHE A 873 5.86 21.93 23.95
CA PHE A 873 6.40 22.77 25.01
C PHE A 873 6.93 24.04 24.38
N ASP A 874 6.29 25.17 24.67
CA ASP A 874 6.77 26.47 24.21
C ASP A 874 8.08 26.81 24.94
N GLN A 875 9.18 26.83 24.21
CA GLN A 875 10.51 27.10 24.76
C GLN A 875 10.70 28.55 25.22
N ILE A 876 9.88 29.49 24.73
CA ILE A 876 9.95 30.91 25.11
C ILE A 876 9.21 31.12 26.43
N THR A 877 7.95 30.70 26.50
CA THR A 877 7.14 30.90 27.71
C THR A 877 7.35 29.82 28.78
N GLN A 878 8.04 28.72 28.44
CA GLN A 878 8.23 27.54 29.28
C GLN A 878 6.89 26.94 29.74
N GLN A 879 5.88 26.99 28.87
CA GLN A 879 4.53 26.47 29.13
C GLN A 879 4.15 25.36 28.15
N PRO A 880 3.41 24.34 28.59
CA PRO A 880 2.83 23.38 27.69
C PRO A 880 1.70 24.02 26.86
N VAL A 881 1.65 23.68 25.58
CA VAL A 881 0.67 24.18 24.61
C VAL A 881 0.06 23.03 23.82
N ALA A 882 -1.18 23.19 23.39
CA ALA A 882 -1.83 22.30 22.45
C ALA A 882 -1.79 22.94 21.07
N LEU A 883 -1.12 22.29 20.13
CA LEU A 883 -1.02 22.73 18.74
C LEU A 883 -2.08 22.02 17.92
N LYS A 884 -2.84 22.75 17.13
CA LYS A 884 -3.81 22.21 16.16
C LYS A 884 -3.35 22.56 14.76
N LYS A 885 -3.08 21.54 13.93
CA LYS A 885 -2.81 21.74 12.49
C LYS A 885 -4.10 21.61 11.70
N ILE A 886 -4.41 22.65 10.92
CA ILE A 886 -5.42 22.60 9.86
C ILE A 886 -4.68 22.33 8.55
N MET A 887 -4.82 21.09 8.05
CA MET A 887 -4.20 20.66 6.81
C MET A 887 -4.94 21.19 5.58
N LYS A 888 -4.18 21.61 4.56
CA LYS A 888 -4.67 22.07 3.26
C LYS A 888 -5.92 22.97 3.37
N PRO A 889 -5.89 24.02 4.21
CA PRO A 889 -7.08 24.82 4.55
C PRO A 889 -7.70 25.52 3.32
N PHE A 890 -6.98 25.56 2.20
CA PHE A 890 -7.40 26.22 0.97
C PHE A 890 -7.92 25.24 -0.10
N ASP A 891 -8.02 23.92 0.11
CA ASP A 891 -8.46 22.98 -0.95
C ASP A 891 -9.84 23.29 -1.55
N SER A 892 -10.74 23.89 -0.78
CA SER A 892 -12.03 24.40 -1.27
C SER A 892 -12.38 25.75 -0.65
N SER A 893 -13.22 26.54 -1.34
CA SER A 893 -13.72 27.82 -0.80
C SER A 893 -14.51 27.61 0.51
N SER A 894 -15.26 26.51 0.62
CA SER A 894 -15.97 26.13 1.85
C SER A 894 -15.05 25.85 3.03
N LEU A 895 -13.91 25.19 2.79
CA LEU A 895 -12.92 24.89 3.83
C LEU A 895 -12.19 26.17 4.24
N ALA A 896 -11.75 26.98 3.28
CA ALA A 896 -11.08 28.25 3.55
C ALA A 896 -11.97 29.22 4.36
N LYS A 897 -13.24 29.36 3.98
CA LYS A 897 -14.23 30.16 4.72
C LYS A 897 -14.43 29.66 6.15
N ARG A 898 -14.42 28.34 6.33
CA ARG A 898 -14.53 27.71 7.66
C ARG A 898 -13.30 28.00 8.52
N THR A 899 -12.10 27.85 7.98
CA THR A 899 -10.85 28.14 8.67
C THR A 899 -10.75 29.61 9.06
N TYR A 900 -11.08 30.52 8.13
CA TYR A 900 -11.13 31.95 8.40
C TYR A 900 -12.05 32.30 9.58
N ARG A 901 -13.24 31.72 9.59
CA ARG A 901 -14.22 31.91 10.67
C ARG A 901 -13.71 31.42 12.02
N GLU A 902 -13.06 30.26 12.07
CA GLU A 902 -12.48 29.71 13.30
C GLU A 902 -11.40 30.65 13.87
N ILE A 903 -10.49 31.14 13.02
CA ILE A 903 -9.45 32.11 13.39
C ILE A 903 -10.07 33.40 13.95
N ARG A 904 -11.07 33.95 13.25
CA ARG A 904 -11.75 35.18 13.67
C ARG A 904 -12.46 35.03 15.02
N LEU A 905 -13.13 33.90 15.23
CA LEU A 905 -13.82 33.61 16.49
C LEU A 905 -12.82 33.43 17.64
N LEU A 906 -11.72 32.69 17.42
CA LEU A 906 -10.67 32.50 18.42
C LEU A 906 -9.94 33.80 18.79
N LYS A 907 -9.73 34.72 17.82
CA LYS A 907 -9.17 36.05 18.09
C LYS A 907 -10.13 36.92 18.92
N TYR A 908 -11.45 36.81 18.68
CA TYR A 908 -12.47 37.68 19.28
C TYR A 908 -12.95 37.19 20.66
N LEU A 909 -13.17 35.89 20.83
CA LEU A 909 -13.75 35.32 22.04
C LEU A 909 -12.65 35.08 23.09
N ARG A 910 -12.64 35.90 24.16
CA ARG A 910 -11.73 35.76 25.31
C ARG A 910 -12.52 35.56 26.59
N HIS A 911 -12.50 34.36 27.14
CA HIS A 911 -13.23 33.99 28.35
C HIS A 911 -12.58 32.78 29.01
N GLU A 912 -12.59 32.68 30.34
CA GLU A 912 -11.89 31.62 31.08
C GLU A 912 -12.40 30.22 30.72
N ASN A 913 -13.70 30.06 30.51
CA ASN A 913 -14.31 28.79 30.10
C ASN A 913 -14.33 28.53 28.59
N LEU A 914 -13.56 29.30 27.81
CA LEU A 914 -13.34 29.06 26.37
C LEU A 914 -11.86 28.81 26.13
N ILE A 915 -11.54 28.00 25.11
CA ILE A 915 -10.16 27.78 24.71
C ILE A 915 -9.56 29.09 24.18
N CYS A 916 -8.39 29.47 24.70
CA CYS A 916 -7.73 30.71 24.30
C CYS A 916 -6.67 30.46 23.22
N LEU A 917 -6.71 31.28 22.17
CA LEU A 917 -5.62 31.35 21.18
C LEU A 917 -4.38 31.94 21.85
N ARG A 918 -3.25 31.21 21.76
CA ARG A 918 -1.94 31.68 22.22
C ARG A 918 -1.11 32.17 21.05
N ASP A 919 -1.07 31.40 19.97
CA ASP A 919 -0.32 31.74 18.77
C ASP A 919 -0.99 31.19 17.51
N ILE A 920 -0.70 31.81 16.36
CA ILE A 920 -1.14 31.34 15.06
C ILE A 920 -0.09 31.63 13.99
N PHE A 921 0.18 30.64 13.16
CA PHE A 921 1.15 30.79 12.08
C PHE A 921 0.79 29.92 10.88
N ILE A 922 1.33 30.34 9.72
CA ILE A 922 1.15 29.67 8.44
C ILE A 922 2.51 29.14 8.03
N SER A 923 2.52 27.89 7.64
CA SER A 923 3.71 27.18 7.24
C SER A 923 4.00 27.28 5.73
N PRO A 924 5.19 26.88 5.27
CA PRO A 924 5.55 26.99 3.85
C PRO A 924 4.66 26.17 2.89
N SER A 925 4.04 25.08 3.35
CA SER A 925 3.08 24.30 2.56
C SER A 925 1.64 24.82 2.71
N GLU A 926 1.48 25.99 3.31
CA GLU A 926 0.22 26.72 3.49
C GLU A 926 -0.77 26.04 4.45
N ASP A 927 -0.30 25.12 5.29
CA ASP A 927 -1.05 24.64 6.45
C ASP A 927 -1.13 25.74 7.53
N ILE A 928 -2.18 25.68 8.36
CA ILE A 928 -2.38 26.66 9.44
C ILE A 928 -2.25 25.97 10.79
N TYR A 929 -1.44 26.57 11.66
CA TYR A 929 -1.21 26.08 13.01
C TYR A 929 -1.83 27.03 14.01
N ILE A 930 -2.67 26.49 14.87
CA ILE A 930 -3.33 27.22 15.95
C ILE A 930 -2.78 26.68 17.26
N ALA A 931 -2.00 27.49 17.96
CA ALA A 931 -1.51 27.16 19.30
C ALA A 931 -2.50 27.64 20.35
N THR A 932 -2.89 26.75 21.26
CA THR A 932 -3.77 27.02 22.38
C THR A 932 -3.15 26.53 23.67
N GLU A 933 -3.77 26.84 24.80
CA GLU A 933 -3.39 26.23 26.08
C GLU A 933 -3.59 24.71 26.09
N LEU A 934 -2.69 23.99 26.76
CA LEU A 934 -2.83 22.55 26.92
C LEU A 934 -3.72 22.21 28.13
N LEU A 935 -4.76 21.38 27.92
CA LEU A 935 -5.58 20.80 28.98
C LEU A 935 -5.32 19.28 29.09
N GLY A 936 -5.49 18.73 30.29
CA GLY A 936 -5.08 17.36 30.61
C GLY A 936 -5.97 16.25 30.04
N THR A 937 -7.27 16.50 29.84
CA THR A 937 -8.21 15.52 29.26
C THR A 937 -9.45 16.21 28.68
N ASP A 938 -10.35 15.44 28.07
CA ASP A 938 -11.69 15.88 27.67
C ASP A 938 -12.77 15.17 28.50
N LEU A 939 -13.97 15.76 28.58
CA LEU A 939 -15.07 15.19 29.35
C LEU A 939 -15.53 13.83 28.81
N GLY A 940 -15.40 13.57 27.51
CA GLY A 940 -15.75 12.28 26.91
C GLY A 940 -14.86 11.15 27.42
N ARG A 941 -13.54 11.36 27.43
CA ARG A 941 -12.57 10.41 28.00
C ARG A 941 -12.75 10.25 29.52
N LEU A 942 -13.07 11.32 30.24
CA LEU A 942 -13.34 11.23 31.68
C LEU A 942 -14.55 10.34 31.98
N LEU A 943 -15.63 10.48 31.20
CA LEU A 943 -16.87 9.72 31.37
C LEU A 943 -16.76 8.25 30.94
N SER A 944 -15.81 7.89 30.06
CA SER A 944 -15.58 6.49 29.66
C SER A 944 -14.82 5.68 30.71
N ILE A 945 -13.99 6.34 31.54
CA ILE A 945 -13.19 5.66 32.58
C ILE A 945 -14.02 5.36 33.83
N LYS A 946 -14.78 6.35 34.32
CA LYS A 946 -15.56 6.19 35.56
C LYS A 946 -16.78 7.13 35.60
N PRO A 947 -17.87 6.73 36.29
CA PRO A 947 -18.97 7.63 36.60
C PRO A 947 -18.49 8.86 37.39
N LEU A 948 -19.04 10.02 37.06
CA LEU A 948 -18.68 11.30 37.67
C LEU A 948 -19.48 11.53 38.96
N ASP A 949 -18.83 12.08 40.00
CA ASP A 949 -19.53 12.51 41.21
C ASP A 949 -20.49 13.67 40.89
N SER A 950 -21.67 13.67 41.51
CA SER A 950 -22.69 14.71 41.33
C SER A 950 -22.16 16.13 41.53
N LYS A 951 -21.20 16.35 42.45
CA LYS A 951 -20.58 17.66 42.67
C LYS A 951 -19.73 18.12 41.49
N PHE A 952 -18.99 17.21 40.85
CA PHE A 952 -18.25 17.53 39.63
C PHE A 952 -19.21 17.80 38.46
N ALA A 953 -20.31 17.04 38.35
CA ALA A 953 -21.33 17.33 37.34
C ALA A 953 -21.96 18.72 37.50
N GLN A 954 -22.22 19.14 38.75
CA GLN A 954 -22.72 20.49 39.10
C GLN A 954 -21.72 21.58 38.73
N TYR A 955 -20.43 21.37 39.02
CA TYR A 955 -19.38 22.35 38.72
C TYR A 955 -19.08 22.45 37.21
N PHE A 956 -19.01 21.32 36.50
CA PHE A 956 -18.78 21.33 35.05
C PHE A 956 -19.95 21.95 34.28
N ILE A 957 -21.21 21.68 34.67
CA ILE A 957 -22.35 22.30 33.97
C ILE A 957 -22.43 23.81 34.24
N TYR A 958 -22.02 24.28 35.43
CA TYR A 958 -21.86 25.71 35.71
C TYR A 958 -20.87 26.35 34.72
N GLN A 959 -19.67 25.78 34.58
CA GLN A 959 -18.63 26.30 33.69
C GLN A 959 -19.04 26.28 32.21
N ILE A 960 -19.74 25.22 31.77
CA ILE A 960 -20.31 25.14 30.41
C ILE A 960 -21.32 26.28 30.20
N LEU A 961 -22.25 26.48 31.14
CA LEU A 961 -23.29 27.52 31.01
C LEU A 961 -22.72 28.94 31.10
N ARG A 962 -21.67 29.15 31.90
CA ARG A 962 -20.90 30.42 31.96
C ARG A 962 -20.26 30.73 30.61
N GLY A 963 -19.58 29.75 29.99
CA GLY A 963 -19.05 29.89 28.64
C GLY A 963 -20.13 30.12 27.58
N LEU A 964 -21.26 29.40 27.65
CA LEU A 964 -22.38 29.56 26.73
C LEU A 964 -23.02 30.95 26.82
N LYS A 965 -23.24 31.48 28.03
CA LYS A 965 -23.73 32.85 28.25
C LYS A 965 -22.84 33.87 27.53
N TYR A 966 -21.52 33.72 27.65
CA TYR A 966 -20.57 34.60 26.98
C TYR A 966 -20.70 34.55 25.45
N ILE A 967 -20.62 33.36 24.83
CA ILE A 967 -20.70 33.24 23.35
C ILE A 967 -22.08 33.63 22.80
N HIS A 968 -23.16 33.35 23.53
CA HIS A 968 -24.52 33.70 23.13
C HIS A 968 -24.73 35.22 23.14
N SER A 969 -24.11 35.93 24.08
CA SER A 969 -24.13 37.40 24.11
C SER A 969 -23.36 38.03 22.93
N ALA A 970 -22.39 37.30 22.35
CA ALA A 970 -21.70 37.68 21.11
C ALA A 970 -22.49 37.33 19.83
N ASN A 971 -23.72 36.79 19.95
CA ASN A 971 -24.52 36.29 18.84
C ASN A 971 -23.83 35.16 18.04
N VAL A 972 -23.13 34.27 18.76
CA VAL A 972 -22.45 33.09 18.22
C VAL A 972 -23.18 31.83 18.73
N ILE A 973 -23.56 30.94 17.81
CA ILE A 973 -24.14 29.62 18.12
C ILE A 973 -23.05 28.57 17.89
N HIS A 974 -22.74 27.71 18.86
CA HIS A 974 -21.66 26.72 18.77
C HIS A 974 -21.99 25.57 17.81
N ARG A 975 -23.19 25.00 17.93
CA ARG A 975 -23.79 23.92 17.10
C ARG A 975 -23.18 22.51 17.20
N ASP A 976 -21.99 22.34 17.74
CA ASP A 976 -21.36 21.01 17.95
C ASP A 976 -20.86 20.80 19.39
N LEU A 977 -21.68 21.16 20.38
CA LEU A 977 -21.34 20.93 21.78
C LEU A 977 -21.52 19.44 22.12
N LYS A 978 -20.44 18.78 22.55
CA LYS A 978 -20.39 17.35 22.91
C LYS A 978 -19.24 17.13 23.91
N PRO A 979 -19.22 16.04 24.70
CA PRO A 979 -18.20 15.81 25.73
C PRO A 979 -16.76 15.92 25.23
N THR A 980 -16.45 15.49 24.01
CA THR A 980 -15.08 15.58 23.46
C THR A 980 -14.64 17.00 23.08
N ASN A 981 -15.57 17.96 22.98
CA ASN A 981 -15.29 19.38 22.76
C ASN A 981 -15.26 20.18 24.08
N ILE A 982 -15.25 19.48 25.22
CA ILE A 982 -15.20 20.03 26.56
C ILE A 982 -13.89 19.58 27.19
N LEU A 983 -12.90 20.46 27.23
CA LEU A 983 -11.56 20.17 27.74
C LEU A 983 -11.48 20.47 29.23
N ILE A 984 -10.73 19.68 29.99
CA ILE A 984 -10.63 19.73 31.45
C ILE A 984 -9.15 19.65 31.88
N ASN A 985 -8.74 20.53 32.80
CA ASN A 985 -7.40 20.48 33.41
C ASN A 985 -7.40 19.74 34.77
N GLU A 986 -6.22 19.57 35.37
CA GLU A 986 -6.07 18.88 36.68
C GLU A 986 -6.82 19.59 37.83
N ASN A 987 -7.05 20.90 37.70
CA ASN A 987 -7.79 21.71 38.68
C ASN A 987 -9.31 21.61 38.51
N CYS A 988 -9.80 20.81 37.55
CA CYS A 988 -11.21 20.73 37.16
C CYS A 988 -11.77 22.02 36.55
N ASP A 989 -10.91 22.88 36.00
CA ASP A 989 -11.35 23.98 35.14
C ASP A 989 -11.65 23.47 33.74
N LEU A 990 -12.72 23.98 33.15
CA LEU A 990 -13.28 23.50 31.89
C LEU A 990 -13.24 24.58 30.82
N LYS A 991 -12.85 24.18 29.61
CA LYS A 991 -12.83 25.05 28.42
C LYS A 991 -13.57 24.43 27.24
N ILE A 992 -14.47 25.21 26.63
CA ILE A 992 -15.17 24.84 25.40
C ILE A 992 -14.25 25.11 24.20
N CYS A 993 -14.15 24.15 23.28
CA CYS A 993 -13.34 24.24 22.05
C CYS A 993 -14.13 23.86 20.78
N ASP A 994 -13.48 24.02 19.62
CA ASP A 994 -13.98 23.72 18.25
C ASP A 994 -15.15 24.57 17.74
N PHE A 995 -14.83 25.81 17.35
CA PHE A 995 -15.77 26.76 16.75
C PHE A 995 -15.94 26.59 15.23
N GLY A 996 -15.43 25.51 14.63
CA GLY A 996 -15.43 25.30 13.19
C GLY A 996 -16.83 25.16 12.58
N LEU A 997 -17.88 24.91 13.36
CA LEU A 997 -19.27 24.87 12.90
C LEU A 997 -20.11 26.08 13.37
N ALA A 998 -19.51 26.99 14.13
CA ALA A 998 -20.23 28.08 14.78
C ALA A 998 -20.81 29.09 13.79
N ARG A 999 -22.05 29.55 13.96
CA ARG A 999 -22.71 30.44 12.99
C ARG A 999 -23.49 31.55 13.69
N GLN A 1000 -23.79 32.61 12.93
CA GLN A 1000 -24.85 33.54 13.31
C GLN A 1000 -26.22 32.86 13.17
N GLN A 1001 -27.21 33.39 13.88
CA GLN A 1001 -28.62 33.09 13.63
C GLN A 1001 -29.02 33.50 12.18
N GLU A 1002 -29.32 32.54 11.31
CA GLU A 1002 -29.75 32.79 9.91
C GLU A 1002 -31.08 32.08 9.53
N PRO A 1003 -31.81 32.56 8.50
CA PRO A 1003 -33.12 32.01 8.10
C PRO A 1003 -33.10 30.70 7.30
N GLN A 1004 -31.94 30.23 6.82
CA GLN A 1004 -31.79 28.96 6.11
C GLN A 1004 -30.45 28.33 6.48
N MET A 1005 -30.49 27.20 7.18
CA MET A 1005 -29.29 26.55 7.71
C MET A 1005 -29.26 25.06 7.33
N THR A 1006 -28.11 24.57 6.85
CA THR A 1006 -27.92 23.17 6.41
C THR A 1006 -27.86 22.20 7.59
N GLY A 1007 -28.44 21.01 7.40
CA GLY A 1007 -28.74 20.02 8.46
C GLY A 1007 -27.74 18.86 8.65
N TYR A 1008 -26.59 18.87 7.97
CA TYR A 1008 -25.67 17.72 7.96
C TYR A 1008 -24.21 18.14 8.23
N VAL A 1009 -23.71 17.98 9.47
CA VAL A 1009 -22.28 17.70 9.84
C VAL A 1009 -22.19 17.30 11.34
N ALA A 1010 -21.44 16.25 11.73
CA ALA A 1010 -21.05 15.83 13.10
C ALA A 1010 -21.91 14.81 13.92
N THR A 1011 -21.47 14.45 15.13
CA THR A 1011 -22.03 13.42 16.00
C THR A 1011 -23.46 13.75 16.44
N ARG A 1012 -24.41 12.86 16.13
CA ARG A 1012 -25.85 13.13 16.21
C ARG A 1012 -26.49 13.02 17.61
N TYR A 1013 -25.78 12.52 18.62
CA TYR A 1013 -26.34 12.25 19.96
C TYR A 1013 -26.76 13.50 20.74
N TYR A 1014 -26.06 14.62 20.53
CA TYR A 1014 -26.27 15.87 21.26
C TYR A 1014 -27.06 16.91 20.45
N ARG A 1015 -27.53 16.55 19.24
CA ARG A 1015 -28.24 17.49 18.36
C ARG A 1015 -29.65 17.77 18.86
N ALA A 1016 -30.03 19.04 18.77
CA ALA A 1016 -31.37 19.49 19.11
C ALA A 1016 -32.43 19.04 18.07
N PRO A 1017 -33.68 18.77 18.49
CA PRO A 1017 -34.76 18.32 17.60
C PRO A 1017 -34.96 19.25 16.39
N GLU A 1018 -34.87 20.56 16.60
CA GLU A 1018 -35.06 21.58 15.58
C GLU A 1018 -34.03 21.53 14.44
N ILE A 1019 -32.79 21.09 14.74
CA ILE A 1019 -31.74 20.88 13.73
C ILE A 1019 -32.08 19.65 12.89
N MET A 1020 -32.56 18.57 13.52
CA MET A 1020 -32.87 17.31 12.85
C MET A 1020 -34.13 17.37 11.99
N LEU A 1021 -35.13 18.14 12.44
CA LEU A 1021 -36.39 18.32 11.74
C LEU A 1021 -36.34 19.43 10.68
N THR A 1022 -35.15 19.94 10.34
CA THR A 1022 -34.92 20.98 9.31
C THR A 1022 -35.77 22.24 9.55
N TRP A 1023 -35.89 22.68 10.80
CA TRP A 1023 -36.54 23.96 11.06
C TRP A 1023 -35.68 25.06 10.45
N GLN A 1024 -36.28 25.89 9.58
CA GLN A 1024 -35.54 26.95 8.91
C GLN A 1024 -35.02 28.02 9.89
N ARG A 1025 -35.58 28.09 11.11
CA ARG A 1025 -35.20 29.06 12.14
C ARG A 1025 -34.86 28.34 13.45
N TYR A 1026 -33.59 28.33 13.81
CA TYR A 1026 -33.12 27.96 15.15
C TYR A 1026 -32.06 28.96 15.63
N GLY A 1027 -31.88 29.08 16.94
CA GLY A 1027 -31.00 30.06 17.58
C GLY A 1027 -30.06 29.43 18.60
N VAL A 1028 -29.54 30.24 19.52
CA VAL A 1028 -28.60 29.84 20.59
C VAL A 1028 -29.11 28.72 21.50
N GLN A 1029 -30.43 28.48 21.51
CA GLN A 1029 -31.08 27.46 22.33
C GLN A 1029 -30.64 26.03 21.97
N VAL A 1030 -30.13 25.80 20.75
CA VAL A 1030 -29.61 24.48 20.35
C VAL A 1030 -28.43 24.04 21.22
N ASP A 1031 -27.57 24.98 21.65
CA ASP A 1031 -26.42 24.66 22.50
C ASP A 1031 -26.86 24.31 23.92
N VAL A 1032 -27.96 24.89 24.41
CA VAL A 1032 -28.55 24.56 25.71
C VAL A 1032 -29.12 23.14 25.71
N TRP A 1033 -29.72 22.70 24.60
CA TRP A 1033 -30.13 21.31 24.45
C TRP A 1033 -28.94 20.36 24.54
N SER A 1034 -27.86 20.66 23.80
CA SER A 1034 -26.64 19.87 23.83
C SER A 1034 -26.03 19.82 25.23
N ALA A 1035 -25.98 20.95 25.95
CA ALA A 1035 -25.56 20.99 27.35
C ALA A 1035 -26.46 20.16 28.28
N GLY A 1036 -27.78 20.10 28.01
CA GLY A 1036 -28.71 19.22 28.73
C GLY A 1036 -28.43 17.74 28.49
N CYS A 1037 -28.12 17.35 27.25
CA CYS A 1037 -27.68 15.99 26.93
C CYS A 1037 -26.36 15.64 27.65
N ILE A 1038 -25.40 16.57 27.71
CA ILE A 1038 -24.13 16.40 28.43
C ILE A 1038 -24.37 16.26 29.93
N LEU A 1039 -25.21 17.10 30.55
CA LEU A 1039 -25.58 16.96 31.97
C LEU A 1039 -26.21 15.59 32.26
N ALA A 1040 -27.16 15.15 31.43
CA ALA A 1040 -27.79 13.84 31.59
C ALA A 1040 -26.83 12.66 31.36
N GLU A 1041 -25.75 12.87 30.64
CA GLU A 1041 -24.68 11.89 30.45
C GLU A 1041 -23.73 11.86 31.65
N MET A 1042 -23.32 13.03 32.16
CA MET A 1042 -22.51 13.14 33.39
C MET A 1042 -23.19 12.48 34.59
N LEU A 1043 -24.50 12.66 34.75
CA LEU A 1043 -25.27 12.10 35.86
C LEU A 1043 -25.46 10.58 35.78
N ARG A 1044 -25.44 9.98 34.58
CA ARG A 1044 -25.75 8.55 34.39
C ARG A 1044 -24.56 7.71 33.91
N GLY A 1045 -23.49 8.34 33.43
CA GLY A 1045 -22.31 7.69 32.86
C GLY A 1045 -22.51 7.11 31.45
N LYS A 1046 -23.61 7.40 30.75
CA LYS A 1046 -23.84 6.96 29.36
C LYS A 1046 -24.71 7.95 28.57
N PRO A 1047 -24.52 8.06 27.24
CA PRO A 1047 -25.27 9.00 26.41
C PRO A 1047 -26.78 8.86 26.53
N LEU A 1048 -27.49 9.99 26.57
CA LEU A 1048 -28.95 10.03 26.73
C LEU A 1048 -29.69 9.54 25.47
N PHE A 1049 -29.23 9.92 24.28
CA PHE A 1049 -29.88 9.60 23.00
C PHE A 1049 -28.90 9.02 21.97
N PRO A 1050 -28.47 7.75 22.09
CA PRO A 1050 -27.57 7.11 21.14
C PRO A 1050 -28.35 6.49 19.96
N GLY A 1051 -28.84 7.30 19.02
CA GLY A 1051 -29.59 6.79 17.84
C GLY A 1051 -28.71 5.91 16.93
N LYS A 1052 -29.16 5.57 15.72
CA LYS A 1052 -28.34 4.94 14.66
C LYS A 1052 -28.29 5.81 13.39
N ASP A 1053 -29.42 6.42 13.09
CA ASP A 1053 -29.64 7.41 12.05
C ASP A 1053 -30.52 8.56 12.58
N HIS A 1054 -30.89 9.53 11.73
CA HIS A 1054 -31.73 10.67 12.10
C HIS A 1054 -33.15 10.29 12.57
N VAL A 1055 -33.72 9.23 11.98
CA VAL A 1055 -35.06 8.73 12.32
C VAL A 1055 -35.03 8.05 13.67
N HIS A 1056 -34.06 7.16 13.90
CA HIS A 1056 -33.87 6.47 15.17
C HIS A 1056 -33.51 7.45 16.30
N GLN A 1057 -32.67 8.46 16.03
CA GLN A 1057 -32.35 9.51 17.00
C GLN A 1057 -33.62 10.25 17.46
N PHE A 1058 -34.50 10.63 16.53
CA PHE A 1058 -35.75 11.32 16.87
C PHE A 1058 -36.74 10.40 17.59
N HIS A 1059 -36.73 9.10 17.26
CA HIS A 1059 -37.48 8.08 17.97
C HIS A 1059 -37.04 7.94 19.45
N LEU A 1060 -35.74 8.05 19.75
CA LEU A 1060 -35.24 8.04 21.12
C LEU A 1060 -35.64 9.30 21.91
N ILE A 1061 -35.64 10.45 21.26
CA ILE A 1061 -36.09 11.72 21.87
C ILE A 1061 -37.56 11.61 22.27
N THR A 1062 -38.43 11.22 21.34
CA THR A 1062 -39.88 11.08 21.59
C THR A 1062 -40.23 9.94 22.54
N ASN A 1063 -39.36 8.93 22.69
CA ASN A 1063 -39.51 7.88 23.71
C ASN A 1063 -39.43 8.41 25.15
N ILE A 1064 -38.66 9.48 25.37
CA ILE A 1064 -38.40 10.03 26.70
C ILE A 1064 -39.24 11.29 26.93
N LEU A 1065 -39.27 12.21 25.97
CA LEU A 1065 -39.93 13.51 26.13
C LEU A 1065 -41.37 13.55 25.58
N GLY A 1066 -41.86 12.45 24.99
CA GLY A 1066 -43.14 12.41 24.30
C GLY A 1066 -43.11 13.04 22.91
N ASN A 1067 -44.25 13.03 22.23
CA ASN A 1067 -44.37 13.65 20.91
C ASN A 1067 -44.35 15.19 20.99
N PRO A 1068 -43.82 15.88 19.96
CA PRO A 1068 -43.90 17.34 19.89
C PRO A 1068 -45.37 17.81 19.89
N PRO A 1069 -45.73 18.87 20.65
CA PRO A 1069 -47.05 19.50 20.57
C PRO A 1069 -47.38 19.97 19.16
N ASP A 1070 -48.66 20.04 18.80
CA ASP A 1070 -49.10 20.48 17.46
C ASP A 1070 -48.56 21.87 17.08
N ALA A 1071 -48.50 22.80 18.04
CA ALA A 1071 -47.90 24.13 17.86
C ALA A 1071 -46.42 24.08 17.46
N VAL A 1072 -45.69 23.03 17.83
CA VAL A 1072 -44.29 22.79 17.43
C VAL A 1072 -44.23 22.13 16.05
N ILE A 1073 -45.15 21.20 15.76
CA ILE A 1073 -45.26 20.55 14.45
C ILE A 1073 -45.55 21.59 13.35
N GLU A 1074 -46.37 22.60 13.65
CA GLU A 1074 -46.68 23.71 12.75
C GLU A 1074 -45.46 24.59 12.40
N LYS A 1075 -44.41 24.59 13.23
CA LYS A 1075 -43.14 25.30 12.94
C LYS A 1075 -42.27 24.56 11.92
N ILE A 1076 -42.58 23.29 11.58
CA ILE A 1076 -41.83 22.49 10.61
C ILE A 1076 -42.18 22.92 9.17
N THR A 1077 -41.19 23.38 8.41
CA THR A 1077 -41.40 23.88 7.04
C THR A 1077 -41.47 22.78 5.97
N SER A 1078 -40.92 21.60 6.24
CA SER A 1078 -40.89 20.47 5.31
C SER A 1078 -42.14 19.59 5.45
N LYS A 1079 -42.94 19.48 4.37
CA LYS A 1079 -44.13 18.61 4.34
C LYS A 1079 -43.80 17.14 4.59
N ASN A 1080 -42.66 16.66 4.08
CA ASN A 1080 -42.22 15.27 4.30
C ASN A 1080 -41.89 15.02 5.77
N THR A 1081 -41.24 15.99 6.42
CA THR A 1081 -40.90 15.91 7.84
C THR A 1081 -42.15 15.97 8.72
N VAL A 1082 -43.14 16.81 8.39
CA VAL A 1082 -44.44 16.83 9.07
C VAL A 1082 -45.13 15.47 8.98
N ASN A 1083 -45.18 14.88 7.79
CA ASN A 1083 -45.78 13.55 7.59
C ASN A 1083 -45.05 12.47 8.40
N PHE A 1084 -43.71 12.51 8.42
CA PHE A 1084 -42.90 11.61 9.25
C PHE A 1084 -43.21 11.76 10.74
N VAL A 1085 -43.20 12.99 11.28
CA VAL A 1085 -43.49 13.26 12.70
C VAL A 1085 -44.90 12.79 13.07
N ARG A 1086 -45.89 13.02 12.20
CA ARG A 1086 -47.28 12.57 12.40
C ARG A 1086 -47.46 11.07 12.26
N SER A 1087 -46.56 10.38 11.55
CA SER A 1087 -46.59 8.92 11.42
C SER A 1087 -46.05 8.17 12.64
N LEU A 1088 -45.35 8.87 13.55
CA LEU A 1088 -44.81 8.27 14.76
C LEU A 1088 -45.93 7.89 15.74
N PRO A 1089 -45.80 6.76 16.45
CA PRO A 1089 -46.77 6.39 17.48
C PRO A 1089 -46.86 7.45 18.57
N SER A 1090 -48.08 7.72 19.06
CA SER A 1090 -48.32 8.67 20.15
C SER A 1090 -47.71 8.16 21.46
N ARG A 1091 -46.94 9.01 22.14
CA ARG A 1091 -46.19 8.72 23.37
C ARG A 1091 -46.32 9.87 24.34
N GLU A 1092 -46.59 9.52 25.59
CA GLU A 1092 -46.57 10.45 26.72
C GLU A 1092 -45.13 10.66 27.22
N PRO A 1093 -44.79 11.87 27.72
CA PRO A 1093 -43.50 12.13 28.35
C PRO A 1093 -43.25 11.25 29.57
N ARG A 1094 -42.03 10.72 29.70
CA ARG A 1094 -41.60 10.00 30.91
C ARG A 1094 -41.09 10.99 31.95
N ASP A 1095 -41.23 10.65 33.23
CA ASP A 1095 -40.57 11.43 34.27
C ASP A 1095 -39.04 11.23 34.19
N LEU A 1096 -38.29 12.32 33.96
CA LEU A 1096 -36.83 12.27 33.86
C LEU A 1096 -36.15 11.73 35.12
N SER A 1097 -36.82 11.76 36.28
CA SER A 1097 -36.36 11.09 37.51
C SER A 1097 -36.12 9.58 37.35
N THR A 1098 -36.80 8.95 36.38
CA THR A 1098 -36.65 7.52 36.06
C THR A 1098 -35.50 7.22 35.08
N VAL A 1099 -34.93 8.27 34.49
CA VAL A 1099 -33.91 8.20 33.43
C VAL A 1099 -32.50 8.40 33.98
N VAL A 1100 -32.38 9.11 35.10
CA VAL A 1100 -31.14 9.34 35.87
C VAL A 1100 -31.12 8.47 37.14
N PRO A 1101 -29.97 8.30 37.81
CA PRO A 1101 -29.90 7.54 39.07
C PRO A 1101 -30.87 8.08 40.14
N LYS A 1102 -31.41 7.17 40.98
CA LYS A 1102 -32.45 7.51 41.97
C LYS A 1102 -32.02 8.50 43.05
N ASP A 1103 -30.72 8.61 43.27
CA ASP A 1103 -30.03 9.49 44.21
C ASP A 1103 -29.63 10.84 43.61
N THR A 1104 -30.02 11.12 42.35
CA THR A 1104 -29.79 12.41 41.70
C THR A 1104 -30.56 13.53 42.43
N ASP A 1105 -29.89 14.68 42.62
CA ASP A 1105 -30.48 15.88 43.21
C ASP A 1105 -31.75 16.33 42.46
N PHE A 1106 -32.79 16.69 43.21
CA PHE A 1106 -34.04 17.22 42.65
C PHE A 1106 -33.81 18.46 41.80
N ASP A 1107 -32.94 19.36 42.24
CA ASP A 1107 -32.63 20.60 41.52
C ASP A 1107 -31.87 20.32 40.21
N ALA A 1108 -31.07 19.24 40.15
CA ALA A 1108 -30.42 18.78 38.92
C ALA A 1108 -31.44 18.27 37.91
N ILE A 1109 -32.42 17.49 38.38
CA ILE A 1109 -33.51 16.97 37.55
C ILE A 1109 -34.39 18.11 37.04
N ASP A 1110 -34.68 19.11 37.87
CA ASP A 1110 -35.46 20.29 37.49
C ASP A 1110 -34.74 21.14 36.44
N LEU A 1111 -33.43 21.37 36.61
CA LEU A 1111 -32.62 22.04 35.58
C LEU A 1111 -32.63 21.25 34.27
N LEU A 1112 -32.46 19.93 34.34
CA LEU A 1112 -32.46 19.06 33.17
C LEU A 1112 -33.81 19.10 32.42
N LYS A 1113 -34.93 19.13 33.15
CA LYS A 1113 -36.29 19.30 32.59
C LYS A 1113 -36.44 20.62 31.83
N LYS A 1114 -35.81 21.70 32.32
CA LYS A 1114 -35.85 23.03 31.70
C LYS A 1114 -34.92 23.15 30.48
N MET A 1115 -33.87 22.34 30.41
CA MET A 1115 -32.93 22.29 29.27
C MET A 1115 -33.41 21.36 28.14
N LEU A 1116 -33.98 20.19 28.48
CA LEU A 1116 -34.46 19.19 27.51
C LEU A 1116 -35.92 19.42 27.12
N VAL A 1117 -36.21 20.60 26.57
CA VAL A 1117 -37.54 20.97 26.06
C VAL A 1117 -37.53 20.96 24.53
N ILE A 1118 -38.51 20.28 23.92
CA ILE A 1118 -38.61 20.16 22.46
C ILE A 1118 -38.84 21.52 21.79
N ASP A 1119 -39.67 22.39 22.38
CA ASP A 1119 -39.85 23.75 21.88
C ASP A 1119 -38.71 24.67 22.36
N PRO A 1120 -37.78 25.10 21.47
CA PRO A 1120 -36.66 25.96 21.83
C PRO A 1120 -37.09 27.29 22.40
N ASP A 1121 -38.26 27.83 22.03
CA ASP A 1121 -38.73 29.14 22.52
C ASP A 1121 -39.05 29.11 24.03
N THR A 1122 -39.28 27.92 24.58
CA THR A 1122 -39.58 27.71 26.02
C THR A 1122 -38.40 27.09 26.78
N ARG A 1123 -37.31 26.78 26.08
CA ARG A 1123 -36.10 26.21 26.67
C ARG A 1123 -35.37 27.30 27.47
N ILE A 1124 -34.89 26.94 28.66
CA ILE A 1124 -34.16 27.89 29.53
C ILE A 1124 -32.95 28.48 28.78
N SER A 1125 -32.65 29.76 29.01
CA SER A 1125 -31.43 30.38 28.46
C SER A 1125 -30.21 30.02 29.32
N ALA A 1126 -28.99 30.11 28.77
CA ALA A 1126 -27.78 29.91 29.56
C ALA A 1126 -27.68 30.89 30.74
N GLN A 1127 -28.11 32.14 30.53
CA GLN A 1127 -28.17 33.18 31.57
C GLN A 1127 -29.16 32.85 32.70
N ASP A 1128 -30.33 32.30 32.38
CA ASP A 1128 -31.32 31.93 33.40
C ASP A 1128 -30.96 30.60 34.08
N ALA A 1129 -30.31 29.70 33.36
CA ALA A 1129 -29.80 28.44 33.90
C ALA A 1129 -28.74 28.66 34.98
N LEU A 1130 -27.85 29.65 34.82
CA LEU A 1130 -26.88 30.04 35.86
C LEU A 1130 -27.54 30.49 37.17
N ARG A 1131 -28.75 31.06 37.11
CA ARG A 1131 -29.53 31.48 38.29
C ARG A 1131 -30.36 30.35 38.91
N HIS A 1132 -30.29 29.15 38.34
CA HIS A 1132 -31.07 28.02 38.82
C HIS A 1132 -30.60 27.59 40.23
N PRO A 1133 -31.50 27.15 41.13
CA PRO A 1133 -31.12 26.67 42.47
C PRO A 1133 -29.98 25.63 42.46
N TYR A 1134 -29.97 24.75 41.46
CA TYR A 1134 -28.90 23.76 41.27
C TYR A 1134 -27.50 24.38 41.13
N LEU A 1135 -27.37 25.62 40.66
CA LEU A 1135 -26.09 26.29 40.46
C LEU A 1135 -25.80 27.39 41.49
N ALA A 1136 -26.69 27.57 42.47
CA ALA A 1136 -26.56 28.57 43.52
C ALA A 1136 -25.20 28.56 44.27
N PRO A 1137 -24.52 27.41 44.49
CA PRO A 1137 -23.21 27.41 45.14
C PRO A 1137 -22.09 28.12 44.35
N TYR A 1138 -22.22 28.21 43.03
CA TYR A 1138 -21.19 28.75 42.13
C TYR A 1138 -21.62 30.05 41.43
N HIS A 1139 -22.92 30.32 41.38
CA HIS A 1139 -23.48 31.50 40.71
C HIS A 1139 -22.94 32.81 41.30
N ASP A 1140 -22.23 33.59 40.47
CA ASP A 1140 -21.78 34.94 40.79
C ASP A 1140 -22.03 35.90 39.61
N PRO A 1141 -23.04 36.78 39.70
CA PRO A 1141 -23.32 37.75 38.64
C PRO A 1141 -22.16 38.68 38.27
N THR A 1142 -21.19 38.89 39.19
CA THR A 1142 -20.03 39.76 38.98
C THR A 1142 -18.90 39.07 38.24
N ASP A 1143 -18.86 37.73 38.29
CA ASP A 1143 -17.87 36.89 37.62
C ASP A 1143 -18.47 36.09 36.45
N GLU A 1144 -19.65 36.47 35.95
CA GLU A 1144 -20.26 35.87 34.76
C GLU A 1144 -20.38 36.92 33.65
N PRO A 1145 -19.29 37.22 32.93
CA PRO A 1145 -19.28 38.31 31.95
C PRO A 1145 -20.08 37.98 30.69
N VAL A 1146 -20.37 39.04 29.93
CA VAL A 1146 -20.86 38.98 28.53
C VAL A 1146 -19.78 39.53 27.60
N ALA A 1147 -19.85 39.20 26.32
CA ALA A 1147 -18.93 39.74 25.33
C ALA A 1147 -19.12 41.26 25.16
N SER A 1148 -18.06 41.97 24.78
CA SER A 1148 -18.05 43.43 24.60
C SER A 1148 -19.02 43.94 23.52
N GLY A 1149 -19.42 43.06 22.60
CA GLY A 1149 -20.41 43.33 21.56
C GLY A 1149 -20.71 42.08 20.72
N PRO A 1150 -21.64 42.18 19.75
CA PRO A 1150 -21.89 41.10 18.80
C PRO A 1150 -20.69 40.90 17.87
N PHE A 1151 -20.38 39.64 17.54
CA PHE A 1151 -19.35 39.30 16.56
C PHE A 1151 -19.77 39.76 15.15
N ASP A 1152 -18.83 40.31 14.38
CA ASP A 1152 -19.08 40.75 13.01
C ASP A 1152 -19.08 39.57 12.03
N TRP A 1153 -20.28 39.24 11.54
CA TRP A 1153 -20.54 38.17 10.58
C TRP A 1153 -20.60 38.65 9.12
N SER A 1154 -20.23 39.91 8.81
CA SER A 1154 -20.33 40.49 7.46
C SER A 1154 -19.70 39.64 6.36
N PHE A 1155 -18.62 38.92 6.67
CA PHE A 1155 -17.92 38.03 5.74
C PHE A 1155 -18.68 36.72 5.45
N ASP A 1156 -19.57 36.25 6.32
CA ASP A 1156 -20.13 34.90 6.22
C ASP A 1156 -21.17 34.75 5.10
N ARG A 1157 -21.65 35.86 4.53
CA ARG A 1157 -22.52 35.86 3.33
C ARG A 1157 -21.78 36.04 2.02
N ALA A 1158 -20.47 36.34 2.09
CA ALA A 1158 -19.66 36.48 0.90
C ALA A 1158 -19.38 35.08 0.31
N ASP A 1159 -19.59 34.96 -1.00
CA ASP A 1159 -19.16 33.81 -1.80
C ASP A 1159 -17.91 34.23 -2.57
N LEU A 1160 -16.77 34.15 -1.89
CA LEU A 1160 -15.49 34.62 -2.40
C LEU A 1160 -14.69 33.45 -3.02
N PRO A 1161 -13.88 33.72 -4.05
CA PRO A 1161 -12.92 32.74 -4.55
C PRO A 1161 -11.91 32.32 -3.48
N LYS A 1162 -11.39 31.10 -3.60
CA LYS A 1162 -10.34 30.52 -2.73
C LYS A 1162 -9.19 31.50 -2.46
N GLU A 1163 -8.66 32.13 -3.51
CA GLU A 1163 -7.54 33.07 -3.38
C GLU A 1163 -7.87 34.29 -2.51
N THR A 1164 -9.11 34.75 -2.54
CA THR A 1164 -9.54 35.87 -1.69
C THR A 1164 -9.63 35.45 -0.23
N TRP A 1165 -10.18 34.27 0.07
CA TRP A 1165 -10.17 33.72 1.43
C TRP A 1165 -8.75 33.52 1.95
N LYS A 1166 -7.84 33.05 1.09
CA LYS A 1166 -6.43 32.89 1.42
C LYS A 1166 -5.78 34.22 1.82
N ILE A 1167 -5.93 35.27 1.01
CA ILE A 1167 -5.44 36.61 1.34
C ILE A 1167 -6.01 37.10 2.67
N MET A 1168 -7.31 36.90 2.90
CA MET A 1168 -7.97 37.29 4.16
C MET A 1168 -7.40 36.53 5.37
N ILE A 1169 -7.16 35.22 5.26
CA ILE A 1169 -6.56 34.42 6.31
C ILE A 1169 -5.13 34.88 6.61
N TYR A 1170 -4.31 35.07 5.57
CA TYR A 1170 -2.94 35.57 5.72
C TYR A 1170 -2.93 36.94 6.41
N SER A 1171 -3.87 37.81 6.05
CA SER A 1171 -4.02 39.11 6.70
C SER A 1171 -4.36 38.98 8.19
N GLU A 1172 -5.23 38.06 8.59
CA GLU A 1172 -5.60 37.86 10.01
C GLU A 1172 -4.45 37.30 10.85
N VAL A 1173 -3.63 36.43 10.26
CA VAL A 1173 -2.43 35.86 10.89
C VAL A 1173 -1.37 36.95 11.06
N LEU A 1174 -1.10 37.73 10.01
CA LEU A 1174 -0.16 38.86 10.09
C LEU A 1174 -0.63 39.95 11.06
N ASP A 1175 -1.94 40.21 11.11
CA ASP A 1175 -2.52 41.15 12.08
C ASP A 1175 -2.33 40.66 13.52
N TYR A 1176 -2.54 39.36 13.79
CA TYR A 1176 -2.30 38.79 15.12
C TYR A 1176 -0.81 38.93 15.54
N LEU A 1177 0.12 38.66 14.63
CA LEU A 1177 1.57 38.76 14.89
C LEU A 1177 2.07 40.21 15.08
N ASN A 1178 1.33 41.21 14.59
CA ASN A 1178 1.71 42.62 14.68
C ASN A 1178 1.09 43.37 15.88
N VAL A 1179 0.14 42.78 16.61
CA VAL A 1179 -0.72 43.52 17.56
C VAL A 1179 -0.35 43.33 19.04
N ASP A 1180 0.36 42.28 19.45
CA ASP A 1180 0.67 42.04 20.87
C ASP A 1180 2.16 42.21 21.23
N ASN A 1181 2.56 43.46 21.53
CA ASN A 1181 3.43 43.70 22.68
C ASN A 1181 3.17 45.07 23.35
N PRO A 1182 2.33 45.13 24.39
CA PRO A 1182 2.33 46.27 25.30
C PRO A 1182 2.64 45.89 26.77
N ALA A 1183 3.35 44.79 27.03
CA ALA A 1183 3.81 44.45 28.38
C ALA A 1183 5.31 44.10 28.38
N ASP A 1184 6.10 45.10 28.73
CA ASP A 1184 7.55 45.09 29.01
C ASP A 1184 8.50 45.22 27.80
N PRO A 1185 8.99 46.44 27.49
CA PRO A 1185 9.90 46.71 26.37
C PRO A 1185 11.33 46.17 26.56
N ALA A 1186 11.64 45.51 27.69
CA ALA A 1186 13.01 45.08 28.01
C ALA A 1186 13.27 43.57 27.84
N ALA A 1187 12.29 42.77 27.42
CA ALA A 1187 12.42 41.30 27.35
C ALA A 1187 12.35 40.67 25.95
N PHE A 1188 12.32 41.45 24.86
CA PHE A 1188 12.20 40.91 23.50
C PHE A 1188 13.38 41.32 22.62
N ASP A 1189 14.17 40.33 22.18
CA ASP A 1189 15.17 40.48 21.12
C ASP A 1189 14.47 40.34 19.76
N PRO A 1190 14.44 41.37 18.89
CA PRO A 1190 13.77 41.32 17.59
C PRO A 1190 14.45 40.37 16.56
N SER A 1191 15.56 39.71 16.94
CA SER A 1191 16.36 38.89 16.03
C SER A 1191 16.02 37.40 15.99
N THR A 1192 15.02 36.95 16.75
CA THR A 1192 14.51 35.57 16.71
C THR A 1192 13.21 35.48 15.91
N PRO A 1193 13.23 35.11 14.61
CA PRO A 1193 12.02 34.75 13.90
C PRO A 1193 11.53 33.39 14.42
N PHE A 1194 10.28 33.35 14.88
CA PHE A 1194 9.55 32.10 15.10
C PHE A 1194 9.39 31.41 13.73
N ASP A 1195 9.72 30.11 13.62
CA ASP A 1195 9.70 29.36 12.36
C ASP A 1195 8.44 28.46 12.25
N PRO A 1196 7.47 28.81 11.39
CA PRO A 1196 6.31 27.98 11.09
C PRO A 1196 6.64 26.63 10.42
N SER A 1197 7.82 26.48 9.80
CA SER A 1197 8.20 25.30 9.00
C SER A 1197 8.69 24.11 9.83
N ALA A 1198 9.23 24.36 11.02
CA ALA A 1198 9.58 23.32 12.00
C ALA A 1198 8.35 22.61 12.55
N LEU A 1199 7.30 23.37 12.87
CA LEU A 1199 6.01 22.83 13.31
C LEU A 1199 5.25 22.10 12.20
N GLU A 1200 5.47 22.51 10.94
CA GLU A 1200 4.91 21.82 9.78
C GLU A 1200 5.53 20.47 9.51
N ARG A 1201 6.82 20.33 9.78
CA ARG A 1201 7.49 19.03 9.83
C ARG A 1201 7.04 18.19 11.01
N GLU A 1202 6.98 18.74 12.22
CA GLU A 1202 6.54 18.00 13.42
C GLU A 1202 5.14 17.45 13.27
N PHE A 1203 4.20 18.22 12.72
CA PHE A 1203 2.85 17.68 12.48
C PHE A 1203 2.74 16.77 11.26
N SER A 1204 3.58 16.93 10.23
CA SER A 1204 3.54 16.04 9.05
C SER A 1204 4.19 14.69 9.33
N GLU A 1205 5.23 14.66 10.19
CA GLU A 1205 5.80 13.44 10.78
C GLU A 1205 4.85 12.83 11.82
N PHE A 1206 4.13 13.64 12.61
CA PHE A 1206 3.15 13.14 13.57
C PHE A 1206 1.86 12.62 12.92
N LEU A 1207 1.36 13.23 11.83
CA LEU A 1207 0.24 12.67 11.05
C LEU A 1207 0.62 11.37 10.34
N SER A 1208 1.91 11.15 10.03
CA SER A 1208 2.39 9.84 9.57
C SER A 1208 2.58 8.83 10.71
N ASP A 1209 2.77 9.25 11.96
CA ASP A 1209 2.93 8.38 13.15
C ASP A 1209 1.64 8.20 14.01
N SER A 1210 0.56 8.98 13.79
CA SER A 1210 -0.66 8.99 14.64
C SER A 1210 -1.98 8.72 13.92
N GLY A 1211 -1.94 8.05 12.76
CA GLY A 1211 -3.11 7.33 12.22
C GLY A 1211 -3.70 6.26 13.17
N GLN A 1212 -3.07 6.08 14.34
CA GLN A 1212 -3.43 5.24 15.48
C GLN A 1212 -4.21 5.99 16.59
N ILE A 1213 -5.47 6.41 16.39
CA ILE A 1213 -6.54 6.50 17.43
C ILE A 1213 -7.91 6.29 16.79
#